data_AF-B3ME80-F1
#
_entry.id   AF-B3ME80-F1
#
_cell.length_a   1.000
_cell.length_b   1.000
_cell.length_c   1.000
_cell.angle_alpha   90.00
_cell.angle_beta   90.00
_cell.angle_gamma   90.00
#
_symmetry.space_group_name_H-M   'P 1'
#
loop_
_entity.id
_entity.type
_entity.pdbx_description
1 polymer ?
#
loop_
_entity_poly.entity_id
_entity_poly.type
_entity_poly.pdbx_seq_one_letter_code
_entity_poly.pdbx_strand_id
1 'polypeptide(L)'
;MQRGKISFGKIQLNVNKAPAVPKENEADEAKQSSEESGSSGGFKKIDKQQMIRQIEDVAEDLESQHLKEVMGISGFGRKAAKTFDISEQIAKARVTRPGLEKKQEPEDKPEEKEDDEEVIGPLPPAATDDKEKSSKEATQKENDSSDEDDSSDEDSDDEKTLPKRIPYTHEVKMQHGSRAVLALAGDPSGARLVSGSIDYDMCFWDFAGMDSGMRSFRQLQPCENHPIRSLQYSVTGDMILVISGNAQAKILDRDGFEKLECCKGDQYISDMSRTKGHVAQLTSGCWHPFNREQFLTAALDGTLRIWEGLKAKEQIQVIKTRAQGGLRTNASSCNFNRDATLIAAGCVDGSIQTWDTRKMFVSTTHCVRGAHQKGSEITSIMFSYMGQQLATRSNDETMKLWDLRQFKQPLHTWTNLFSRYDTTDCCFSPDDRMLVTGESLPKGQTEANLYFYSTKTFEEVQRIPVSNSHIIKTLWHPKLNQLFVSSGNGIIKCYYDEQRSIRGAKLCIVKTHRKRQQMEMVQVSQIITPHSLHLFREEKSRSSRKKMEKARMDPVKSKRPDLPITSGQGGRVASSGGTLSSYVIRNLGLSKRVDDDQDPREAILKYAKDAAENPYWIAPAYKQTQPKAIFSEEVASDEPASKKPKAEGNK
;
A
#
# COMPACT_ATOMS: atom_id res chain seq x y z
N MET A 1 45.78 12.44 41.70
CA MET A 1 45.83 11.01 42.12
C MET A 1 44.68 10.26 41.45
N GLN A 2 45.05 9.20 40.73
CA GLN A 2 44.28 8.02 40.30
C GLN A 2 42.92 8.18 39.56
N ARG A 3 42.99 8.03 38.23
CA ARG A 3 41.86 7.56 37.39
C ARG A 3 41.84 6.02 37.44
N GLY A 4 40.71 5.44 37.86
CA GLY A 4 40.51 3.99 37.91
C GLY A 4 40.47 3.37 36.51
N LYS A 5 41.25 2.31 36.30
CA LYS A 5 41.22 1.46 35.10
C LYS A 5 40.01 0.52 35.16
N ILE A 6 39.20 0.50 34.12
CA ILE A 6 38.14 -0.50 33.91
C ILE A 6 38.78 -1.71 33.19
N SER A 7 38.72 -2.90 33.79
CA SER A 7 39.21 -4.16 33.21
C SER A 7 38.08 -4.91 32.50
N PHE A 8 38.25 -5.22 31.21
CA PHE A 8 37.40 -6.19 30.51
C PHE A 8 37.87 -7.62 30.80
N GLY A 9 36.94 -8.49 31.20
CA GLY A 9 37.18 -9.91 31.42
C GLY A 9 37.53 -10.64 30.12
N LYS A 10 38.59 -11.47 30.16
CA LYS A 10 38.99 -12.35 29.06
C LYS A 10 37.97 -13.49 28.90
N ILE A 11 37.35 -13.59 27.73
CA ILE A 11 36.59 -14.76 27.30
C ILE A 11 37.58 -15.75 26.68
N GLN A 12 37.76 -16.92 27.29
CA GLN A 12 38.52 -18.03 26.73
C GLN A 12 37.57 -18.92 25.92
N LEU A 13 37.80 -19.02 24.61
CA LEU A 13 37.14 -19.97 23.71
C LEU A 13 37.91 -21.30 23.76
N ASN A 14 37.34 -22.31 24.44
CA ASN A 14 37.83 -23.69 24.36
C ASN A 14 37.16 -24.40 23.18
N VAL A 15 37.86 -24.41 22.05
CA VAL A 15 37.54 -25.26 20.89
C VAL A 15 38.26 -26.59 21.09
N ASN A 16 37.56 -27.57 21.68
CA ASN A 16 37.77 -29.02 21.53
C ASN A 16 36.98 -29.76 22.61
N LYS A 17 35.72 -30.08 22.33
CA LYS A 17 34.97 -31.11 23.07
C LYS A 17 34.05 -31.83 22.10
N ALA A 18 34.43 -33.06 21.74
CA ALA A 18 33.57 -33.96 20.97
C ALA A 18 32.38 -34.44 21.83
N PRO A 19 31.19 -34.65 21.25
CA PRO A 19 30.03 -35.12 21.99
C PRO A 19 30.15 -36.61 22.35
N ALA A 20 29.70 -36.95 23.56
CA ALA A 20 29.70 -38.30 24.10
C ALA A 20 28.57 -39.16 23.49
N VAL A 21 28.92 -40.34 23.01
CA VAL A 21 27.98 -41.38 22.56
C VAL A 21 27.60 -42.28 23.76
N PRO A 22 26.32 -42.58 24.01
CA PRO A 22 25.91 -43.46 25.09
C PRO A 22 26.15 -44.94 24.73
N LYS A 23 26.61 -45.70 25.74
CA LYS A 23 26.86 -47.15 25.68
C LYS A 23 25.54 -47.93 25.79
N GLU A 24 25.37 -48.91 24.91
CA GLU A 24 24.51 -50.07 25.14
C GLU A 24 25.27 -51.36 24.79
N ASN A 25 24.81 -52.45 25.42
CA ASN A 25 25.57 -53.60 25.89
C ASN A 25 25.92 -54.66 24.83
N GLU A 26 26.95 -55.44 25.19
CA GLU A 26 27.45 -56.66 24.55
C GLU A 26 26.43 -57.81 24.54
N ALA A 27 26.41 -58.59 23.44
CA ALA A 27 26.30 -60.06 23.42
C ALA A 27 26.60 -60.62 22.01
N ASP A 28 27.78 -61.25 21.91
CA ASP A 28 28.12 -62.53 21.27
C ASP A 28 27.92 -62.90 19.77
N GLU A 29 28.99 -63.56 19.30
CA GLU A 29 29.14 -64.59 18.24
C GLU A 29 29.61 -64.25 16.80
N ALA A 30 30.94 -64.40 16.64
CA ALA A 30 31.65 -65.33 15.73
C ALA A 30 31.51 -65.22 14.19
N LYS A 31 32.60 -64.79 13.52
CA LYS A 31 33.55 -65.65 12.76
C LYS A 31 34.55 -64.83 11.94
N GLN A 32 35.80 -65.29 11.92
CA GLN A 32 36.93 -64.75 11.15
C GLN A 32 37.00 -65.29 9.72
N SER A 33 37.74 -64.51 8.91
CA SER A 33 38.73 -64.88 7.87
C SER A 33 38.37 -64.63 6.40
N SER A 34 38.98 -63.55 5.89
CA SER A 34 39.79 -63.42 4.66
C SER A 34 39.25 -63.91 3.31
N GLU A 35 39.24 -63.00 2.32
CA GLU A 35 40.15 -63.10 1.17
C GLU A 35 40.18 -61.81 0.33
N GLU A 36 41.30 -61.65 -0.35
CA GLU A 36 41.79 -60.50 -1.09
C GLU A 36 41.01 -60.21 -2.39
N SER A 37 40.97 -58.95 -2.82
CA SER A 37 41.48 -58.53 -4.15
C SER A 37 41.25 -57.03 -4.34
N GLY A 38 42.29 -56.34 -4.79
CA GLY A 38 42.34 -54.88 -4.86
C GLY A 38 41.81 -54.26 -6.15
N SER A 39 41.82 -52.93 -6.12
CA SER A 39 42.27 -52.03 -7.18
C SER A 39 41.24 -51.02 -7.72
N SER A 40 41.72 -49.78 -7.69
CA SER A 40 41.40 -48.62 -8.52
C SER A 40 40.28 -47.69 -8.03
N GLY A 41 40.71 -46.45 -7.77
CA GLY A 41 39.88 -45.33 -7.41
C GLY A 41 39.17 -44.70 -8.60
N GLY A 42 38.08 -44.02 -8.29
CA GLY A 42 37.32 -43.17 -9.20
C GLY A 42 36.25 -42.42 -8.43
N PHE A 43 36.40 -41.10 -8.34
CA PHE A 43 35.50 -40.15 -7.68
C PHE A 43 34.02 -40.36 -8.07
N LYS A 44 33.11 -40.53 -7.10
CA LYS A 44 31.66 -40.40 -7.32
C LYS A 44 31.20 -38.98 -6.95
N LYS A 45 30.73 -38.25 -7.96
CA LYS A 45 29.97 -37.00 -7.80
C LYS A 45 28.63 -37.33 -7.12
N ILE A 46 28.37 -36.70 -5.98
CA ILE A 46 27.07 -36.75 -5.29
C ILE A 46 26.14 -35.75 -5.99
N ASP A 47 24.90 -36.16 -6.23
CA ASP A 47 23.92 -35.40 -7.01
C ASP A 47 23.39 -34.18 -6.23
N LYS A 48 23.35 -33.02 -6.89
CA LYS A 48 23.07 -31.71 -6.27
C LYS A 48 21.64 -31.62 -5.74
N GLN A 49 20.73 -32.42 -6.29
CA GLN A 49 19.33 -32.53 -5.84
C GLN A 49 19.16 -33.34 -4.55
N GLN A 50 20.04 -34.32 -4.29
CA GLN A 50 20.03 -35.07 -3.03
C GLN A 50 20.53 -34.23 -1.86
N MET A 51 21.52 -33.34 -2.09
CA MET A 51 21.97 -32.37 -1.09
C MET A 51 20.89 -31.34 -0.74
N ILE A 52 20.11 -30.87 -1.71
CA ILE A 52 19.04 -29.89 -1.46
C ILE A 52 17.93 -30.52 -0.60
N ARG A 53 17.51 -31.75 -0.90
CA ARG A 53 16.51 -32.47 -0.07
C ARG A 53 17.00 -32.72 1.35
N GLN A 54 18.27 -33.08 1.53
CA GLN A 54 18.83 -33.27 2.87
C GLN A 54 18.93 -31.96 3.67
N ILE A 55 19.09 -30.82 2.99
CA ILE A 55 19.08 -29.49 3.64
C ILE A 55 17.65 -29.06 3.99
N GLU A 56 16.66 -29.36 3.14
CA GLU A 56 15.24 -29.08 3.39
C GLU A 56 14.70 -29.95 4.56
N ASP A 57 15.04 -31.23 4.61
CA ASP A 57 14.64 -32.14 5.71
C ASP A 57 15.21 -31.70 7.07
N VAL A 58 16.45 -31.18 7.09
CA VAL A 58 17.08 -30.64 8.32
C VAL A 58 16.47 -29.31 8.74
N ALA A 59 16.01 -28.49 7.79
CA ALA A 59 15.33 -27.23 8.08
C ALA A 59 13.93 -27.46 8.68
N GLU A 60 13.16 -28.42 8.15
CA GLU A 60 11.84 -28.79 8.70
C GLU A 60 11.94 -29.40 10.11
N ASP A 61 12.99 -30.17 10.39
CA ASP A 61 13.27 -30.70 11.73
C ASP A 61 13.67 -29.60 12.74
N LEU A 62 14.36 -28.54 12.30
CA LEU A 62 14.66 -27.39 13.17
C LEU A 62 13.43 -26.52 13.45
N GLU A 63 12.60 -26.27 12.44
CA GLU A 63 11.36 -25.50 12.59
C GLU A 63 10.35 -26.21 13.50
N SER A 64 10.25 -27.53 13.39
CA SER A 64 9.37 -28.33 14.25
C SER A 64 9.88 -28.48 15.69
N GLN A 65 11.19 -28.38 15.93
CA GLN A 65 11.78 -28.28 17.27
C GLN A 65 11.54 -26.90 17.90
N HIS A 66 11.68 -25.82 17.12
CA HIS A 66 11.43 -24.46 17.59
C HIS A 66 9.95 -24.24 17.97
N LEU A 67 9.02 -24.80 17.18
CA LEU A 67 7.58 -24.77 17.49
C LEU A 67 7.21 -25.58 18.76
N LYS A 68 7.96 -26.64 19.07
CA LYS A 68 7.78 -27.42 20.32
C LYS A 68 8.27 -26.68 21.55
N GLU A 69 9.36 -25.91 21.45
CA GLU A 69 9.84 -25.05 22.54
C GLU A 69 8.91 -23.87 22.81
N VAL A 70 8.38 -23.23 21.76
CA VAL A 70 7.50 -22.06 21.90
C VAL A 70 6.13 -22.41 22.49
N MET A 71 5.65 -23.65 22.30
CA MET A 71 4.29 -24.05 22.70
C MET A 71 4.23 -24.83 24.04
N GLY A 72 5.36 -25.24 24.63
CA GLY A 72 5.40 -25.77 26.01
C GLY A 72 4.64 -27.08 26.28
N ILE A 73 4.34 -27.89 25.26
CA ILE A 73 3.56 -29.13 25.39
C ILE A 73 4.49 -30.34 25.37
N SER A 74 4.85 -30.85 26.55
CA SER A 74 5.53 -32.14 26.69
C SER A 74 4.51 -33.24 26.98
N GLY A 75 4.39 -34.21 26.08
CA GLY A 75 3.66 -35.46 26.32
C GLY A 75 2.30 -35.57 25.64
N PHE A 76 2.29 -35.97 24.36
CA PHE A 76 1.15 -36.70 23.82
C PHE A 76 1.64 -37.87 22.96
N GLY A 77 1.17 -39.07 23.30
CA GLY A 77 1.69 -40.34 22.83
C GLY A 77 1.60 -40.56 21.32
N ARG A 78 2.56 -41.34 20.80
CA ARG A 78 2.59 -41.87 19.43
C ARG A 78 1.30 -42.66 19.16
N LYS A 79 0.37 -42.05 18.42
CA LYS A 79 -0.61 -42.75 17.58
C LYS A 79 -0.37 -42.32 16.16
N ALA A 80 -0.07 -43.29 15.30
CA ALA A 80 0.28 -43.14 13.90
C ALA A 80 -0.70 -42.19 13.18
N ALA A 81 -0.20 -41.05 12.72
CA ALA A 81 -0.87 -40.23 11.73
C ALA A 81 -0.80 -41.02 10.41
N LYS A 82 -1.97 -41.45 9.91
CA LYS A 82 -2.09 -42.00 8.55
C LYS A 82 -1.57 -40.95 7.58
N THR A 83 -0.50 -41.30 6.86
CA THR A 83 -0.02 -40.56 5.70
C THR A 83 -1.12 -40.48 4.66
N PHE A 84 -1.43 -39.26 4.21
CA PHE A 84 -2.42 -39.01 3.17
C PHE A 84 -1.78 -39.29 1.81
N ASP A 85 -2.16 -40.40 1.17
CA ASP A 85 -1.70 -40.71 -0.18
C ASP A 85 -2.54 -39.93 -1.21
N ILE A 86 -1.99 -38.81 -1.67
CA ILE A 86 -2.59 -37.89 -2.64
C ILE A 86 -2.84 -38.60 -3.98
N SER A 87 -2.05 -39.63 -4.31
CA SER A 87 -2.22 -40.40 -5.55
C SER A 87 -3.52 -41.22 -5.55
N GLU A 88 -3.93 -41.74 -4.39
CA GLU A 88 -5.14 -42.54 -4.22
C GLU A 88 -6.41 -41.66 -4.27
N GLN A 89 -6.32 -40.42 -3.80
CA GLN A 89 -7.41 -39.44 -3.89
C GLN A 89 -7.58 -38.90 -5.33
N ILE A 90 -6.48 -38.71 -6.07
CA ILE A 90 -6.53 -38.34 -7.49
C ILE A 90 -7.09 -39.49 -8.34
N ALA A 91 -6.80 -40.75 -8.00
CA ALA A 91 -7.39 -41.92 -8.64
C ALA A 91 -8.90 -42.01 -8.42
N LYS A 92 -9.38 -41.76 -7.18
CA LYS A 92 -10.83 -41.71 -6.86
C LYS A 92 -11.54 -40.53 -7.54
N ALA A 93 -10.89 -39.39 -7.70
CA ALA A 93 -11.41 -38.23 -8.44
C ALA A 93 -11.44 -38.45 -9.97
N ARG A 94 -10.62 -39.36 -10.52
CA ARG A 94 -10.64 -39.74 -11.93
C ARG A 94 -11.80 -40.67 -12.30
N VAL A 95 -12.21 -41.54 -11.37
CA VAL A 95 -13.33 -42.48 -11.56
C VAL A 95 -14.70 -41.80 -11.49
N THR A 96 -14.78 -40.59 -10.91
CA THR A 96 -16.04 -39.88 -10.64
C THR A 96 -16.37 -38.75 -11.65
N ARG A 97 -15.65 -38.64 -12.77
CA ARG A 97 -15.96 -37.65 -13.82
C ARG A 97 -16.94 -38.21 -14.87
N PRO A 98 -18.09 -37.55 -15.12
CA PRO A 98 -18.90 -37.81 -16.32
C PRO A 98 -18.14 -37.38 -17.58
N GLY A 99 -18.20 -38.21 -18.62
CA GLY A 99 -17.40 -38.10 -19.84
C GLY A 99 -17.72 -36.87 -20.69
N LEU A 100 -16.66 -36.18 -21.12
CA LEU A 100 -16.67 -35.24 -22.23
C LEU A 100 -15.69 -35.80 -23.27
N GLU A 101 -16.25 -36.23 -24.40
CA GLU A 101 -15.56 -36.82 -25.53
C GLU A 101 -14.57 -35.81 -26.13
N LYS A 102 -13.34 -36.28 -26.36
CA LYS A 102 -12.27 -35.54 -27.03
C LYS A 102 -12.53 -35.55 -28.54
N LYS A 103 -12.54 -34.38 -29.18
CA LYS A 103 -12.21 -34.24 -30.60
C LYS A 103 -10.73 -33.91 -30.74
N GLN A 104 -10.03 -34.75 -31.50
CA GLN A 104 -8.64 -34.58 -31.94
C GLN A 104 -8.58 -33.65 -33.16
N GLU A 105 -7.44 -32.96 -33.29
CA GLU A 105 -7.02 -32.12 -34.41
C GLU A 105 -6.86 -32.93 -35.72
N PRO A 106 -7.02 -32.31 -36.91
CA PRO A 106 -6.59 -32.91 -38.17
C PRO A 106 -5.45 -32.11 -38.84
N GLU A 107 -4.38 -32.81 -39.21
CA GLU A 107 -3.56 -32.51 -40.39
C GLU A 107 -3.34 -33.82 -41.16
N ASP A 108 -3.96 -33.93 -42.34
CA ASP A 108 -3.33 -34.32 -43.63
C ASP A 108 -4.40 -34.51 -44.73
N LYS A 109 -4.12 -33.96 -45.90
CA LYS A 109 -4.85 -34.07 -47.18
C LYS A 109 -4.36 -35.33 -47.97
N PRO A 110 -4.89 -35.69 -49.17
CA PRO A 110 -6.07 -35.25 -49.94
C PRO A 110 -6.94 -36.43 -50.48
N GLU A 111 -7.93 -36.07 -51.33
CA GLU A 111 -8.49 -36.81 -52.48
C GLU A 111 -9.94 -37.37 -52.44
N GLU A 112 -10.68 -36.88 -53.46
CA GLU A 112 -11.79 -37.46 -54.22
C GLU A 112 -13.26 -37.45 -53.72
N LYS A 113 -14.02 -36.56 -54.40
CA LYS A 113 -15.24 -36.77 -55.22
C LYS A 113 -16.61 -37.08 -54.58
N GLU A 114 -17.58 -36.34 -55.15
CA GLU A 114 -19.00 -36.66 -55.38
C GLU A 114 -19.88 -36.74 -54.13
N ASP A 115 -21.14 -36.32 -54.10
CA ASP A 115 -22.02 -35.40 -54.82
C ASP A 115 -23.33 -35.46 -53.98
N ASP A 116 -24.31 -34.61 -54.30
CA ASP A 116 -25.71 -34.67 -53.85
C ASP A 116 -26.03 -34.16 -52.43
N GLU A 117 -27.11 -33.44 -52.16
CA GLU A 117 -28.01 -32.52 -52.87
C GLU A 117 -29.02 -32.05 -51.79
N GLU A 118 -29.74 -30.97 -52.07
CA GLU A 118 -31.01 -30.56 -51.41
C GLU A 118 -31.00 -29.99 -49.96
N VAL A 119 -31.69 -28.90 -49.58
CA VAL A 119 -32.48 -27.85 -50.26
C VAL A 119 -32.95 -26.85 -49.16
N ILE A 120 -32.71 -25.55 -49.39
CA ILE A 120 -33.58 -24.36 -49.22
C ILE A 120 -34.07 -23.88 -47.83
N GLY A 121 -33.71 -22.61 -47.53
CA GLY A 121 -34.49 -21.63 -46.75
C GLY A 121 -33.84 -20.22 -46.76
N PRO A 122 -34.55 -19.10 -46.98
CA PRO A 122 -34.09 -17.99 -47.85
C PRO A 122 -33.43 -16.78 -47.16
N LEU A 123 -32.63 -16.03 -47.94
CA LEU A 123 -32.13 -14.68 -47.68
C LEU A 123 -32.96 -13.60 -48.43
N PRO A 124 -33.09 -12.37 -47.90
CA PRO A 124 -33.77 -11.25 -48.56
C PRO A 124 -32.87 -10.49 -49.57
N PRO A 125 -33.46 -9.68 -50.47
CA PRO A 125 -32.92 -9.43 -51.82
C PRO A 125 -32.02 -8.19 -51.94
N ALA A 126 -31.06 -8.29 -52.86
CA ALA A 126 -30.31 -7.17 -53.42
C ALA A 126 -31.07 -6.55 -54.60
N ALA A 127 -31.09 -5.21 -54.65
CA ALA A 127 -31.53 -4.44 -55.81
C ALA A 127 -30.43 -4.38 -56.88
N THR A 128 -30.89 -4.31 -58.11
CA THR A 128 -30.26 -4.67 -59.38
C THR A 128 -29.33 -3.62 -59.98
N ASP A 129 -28.47 -4.14 -60.87
CA ASP A 129 -27.58 -3.50 -61.84
C ASP A 129 -28.20 -2.39 -62.71
N ASP A 130 -27.32 -1.52 -63.23
CA ASP A 130 -27.31 -1.21 -64.66
C ASP A 130 -25.89 -0.96 -65.18
N LYS A 131 -25.58 -1.59 -66.31
CA LYS A 131 -24.35 -1.47 -67.11
C LYS A 131 -24.51 -0.31 -68.10
N GLU A 132 -23.42 0.39 -68.44
CA GLU A 132 -23.07 0.61 -69.86
C GLU A 132 -21.63 1.10 -70.08
N LYS A 133 -21.15 0.80 -71.29
CA LYS A 133 -19.77 0.85 -71.84
C LYS A 133 -19.33 2.28 -72.21
N SER A 134 -18.01 2.55 -72.27
CA SER A 134 -17.25 2.71 -73.54
C SER A 134 -15.89 3.46 -73.42
N SER A 135 -14.90 2.96 -74.20
CA SER A 135 -13.74 3.64 -74.88
C SER A 135 -12.71 4.43 -74.05
N LYS A 136 -11.44 4.01 -73.97
CA LYS A 136 -10.30 4.14 -74.93
C LYS A 136 -9.80 5.58 -75.16
N GLU A 137 -8.60 5.85 -74.66
CA GLU A 137 -7.42 6.55 -75.25
C GLU A 137 -6.45 6.85 -74.08
N ALA A 138 -5.26 6.27 -73.89
CA ALA A 138 -4.08 6.02 -74.73
C ALA A 138 -3.32 7.28 -75.17
N THR A 139 -2.26 7.62 -74.42
CA THR A 139 -0.91 8.04 -74.89
C THR A 139 0.02 8.14 -73.67
N GLN A 140 0.86 7.12 -73.42
CA GLN A 140 2.27 6.93 -73.85
C GLN A 140 3.27 7.57 -72.86
N LYS A 141 4.00 6.77 -72.06
CA LYS A 141 5.27 6.04 -72.37
C LYS A 141 6.45 7.03 -72.48
N GLU A 142 7.64 6.83 -71.92
CA GLU A 142 8.39 5.64 -71.53
C GLU A 142 9.71 6.07 -70.83
N ASN A 143 10.47 5.05 -70.34
CA ASN A 143 11.89 5.00 -69.94
C ASN A 143 12.17 5.10 -68.43
N ASP A 144 12.59 4.06 -67.70
CA ASP A 144 13.58 2.96 -67.85
C ASP A 144 14.90 3.26 -67.12
N SER A 145 15.47 2.17 -66.58
CA SER A 145 16.76 1.99 -65.89
C SER A 145 16.85 2.18 -64.36
N SER A 146 17.22 1.04 -63.75
CA SER A 146 17.98 0.72 -62.53
C SER A 146 18.60 1.86 -61.70
N ASP A 147 18.49 1.74 -60.38
CA ASP A 147 19.61 1.55 -59.44
C ASP A 147 19.03 1.45 -58.00
N GLU A 148 19.29 0.33 -57.32
CA GLU A 148 20.18 0.21 -56.17
C GLU A 148 19.53 0.65 -54.84
N ASP A 149 19.46 -0.33 -53.93
CA ASP A 149 19.39 -0.23 -52.47
C ASP A 149 19.01 1.11 -51.84
N ASP A 150 17.80 1.20 -51.29
CA ASP A 150 17.52 2.17 -50.23
C ASP A 150 16.81 1.52 -49.04
N SER A 151 17.63 1.00 -48.12
CA SER A 151 17.23 0.68 -46.76
C SER A 151 17.62 1.86 -45.85
N SER A 152 16.92 3.00 -45.90
CA SER A 152 17.19 4.07 -44.93
C SER A 152 16.08 5.10 -44.68
N ASP A 153 14.79 4.76 -44.77
CA ASP A 153 13.72 5.77 -44.63
C ASP A 153 12.57 5.43 -43.66
N GLU A 154 12.81 4.69 -42.58
CA GLU A 154 11.78 4.47 -41.54
C GLU A 154 11.64 5.63 -40.52
N ASP A 155 12.61 6.55 -40.43
CA ASP A 155 12.60 7.62 -39.41
C ASP A 155 11.86 8.91 -39.85
N SER A 156 11.73 9.17 -41.16
CA SER A 156 11.17 10.42 -41.72
C SER A 156 9.63 10.48 -41.65
N ASP A 157 8.96 9.34 -41.84
CA ASP A 157 7.50 9.27 -41.78
C ASP A 157 6.96 9.37 -40.35
N ASP A 158 7.78 9.03 -39.36
CA ASP A 158 7.40 9.02 -37.96
C ASP A 158 7.16 10.43 -37.40
N GLU A 159 7.89 11.45 -37.87
CA GLU A 159 7.75 12.84 -37.39
C GLU A 159 6.47 13.52 -37.88
N LYS A 160 6.06 13.27 -39.13
CA LYS A 160 4.79 13.79 -39.69
C LYS A 160 3.56 13.24 -38.94
N THR A 161 3.71 12.13 -38.21
CA THR A 161 2.62 11.54 -37.42
C THR A 161 2.55 12.04 -35.98
N LEU A 162 3.52 12.82 -35.49
CA LEU A 162 3.58 13.30 -34.10
C LEU A 162 2.33 14.10 -33.69
N PRO A 163 1.82 15.07 -34.47
CA PRO A 163 0.60 15.80 -34.11
C PRO A 163 -0.60 14.87 -33.92
N LYS A 164 -0.70 13.79 -34.70
CA LYS A 164 -1.79 12.81 -34.59
C LYS A 164 -1.72 11.98 -33.31
N ARG A 165 -0.57 11.91 -32.62
CA ARG A 165 -0.40 11.19 -31.35
C ARG A 165 -0.93 11.97 -30.15
N ILE A 166 -1.05 13.30 -30.28
CA ILE A 166 -1.51 14.16 -29.20
C ILE A 166 -3.02 13.95 -28.99
N PRO A 167 -3.46 13.59 -27.78
CA PRO A 167 -4.88 13.41 -27.49
C PRO A 167 -5.54 14.78 -27.30
N TYR A 168 -5.99 15.44 -28.38
CA TYR A 168 -6.61 16.78 -28.31
C TYR A 168 -7.98 16.93 -28.98
N THR A 169 -8.55 15.87 -29.56
CA THR A 169 -9.78 15.97 -30.36
C THR A 169 -11.00 16.33 -29.52
N HIS A 170 -11.07 15.87 -28.26
CA HIS A 170 -12.17 16.14 -27.36
C HIS A 170 -11.67 16.65 -26.00
N GLU A 171 -12.46 17.54 -25.37
CA GLU A 171 -12.20 18.05 -24.02
C GLU A 171 -13.30 17.66 -23.02
N VAL A 172 -12.90 17.38 -21.78
CA VAL A 172 -13.78 17.24 -20.62
C VAL A 172 -13.33 18.19 -19.53
N LYS A 173 -14.29 18.83 -18.84
CA LYS A 173 -14.02 19.76 -17.73
C LYS A 173 -14.48 19.12 -16.42
N MET A 174 -13.58 19.04 -15.44
CA MET A 174 -13.86 18.62 -14.07
C MET A 174 -13.67 19.81 -13.13
N GLN A 175 -14.66 20.10 -12.28
CA GLN A 175 -14.62 21.23 -11.37
C GLN A 175 -14.15 20.80 -9.98
N HIS A 176 -12.91 21.10 -9.62
CA HIS A 176 -12.40 20.85 -8.27
C HIS A 176 -12.97 21.86 -7.27
N GLY A 177 -12.84 23.14 -7.57
CA GLY A 177 -13.12 24.25 -6.65
C GLY A 177 -13.04 25.59 -7.36
N SER A 178 -12.88 26.68 -6.62
CA SER A 178 -12.75 28.02 -7.21
C SER A 178 -11.31 28.50 -7.32
N ARG A 179 -10.38 27.97 -6.52
CA ARG A 179 -8.97 28.36 -6.56
C ARG A 179 -8.09 27.37 -7.33
N ALA A 180 -6.82 27.75 -7.48
CA ALA A 180 -5.83 27.06 -8.27
C ALA A 180 -5.58 25.61 -7.83
N VAL A 181 -5.61 24.68 -8.80
CA VAL A 181 -5.23 23.28 -8.59
C VAL A 181 -3.73 23.14 -8.81
N LEU A 182 -3.00 22.94 -7.71
CA LEU A 182 -1.54 22.95 -7.63
C LEU A 182 -0.90 21.59 -7.88
N ALA A 183 -1.63 20.51 -7.62
CA ALA A 183 -1.14 19.14 -7.69
C ALA A 183 -2.14 18.23 -8.39
N LEU A 184 -1.63 17.28 -9.17
CA LEU A 184 -2.44 16.34 -9.94
C LEU A 184 -1.72 15.00 -10.04
N ALA A 185 -2.41 13.89 -9.79
CA ALA A 185 -1.86 12.56 -9.90
C ALA A 185 -2.89 11.57 -10.44
N GLY A 186 -2.48 10.71 -11.36
CA GLY A 186 -3.29 9.62 -11.89
C GLY A 186 -2.83 8.27 -11.34
N ASP A 187 -3.78 7.39 -11.05
CA ASP A 187 -3.52 5.99 -10.72
C ASP A 187 -2.78 5.34 -11.91
N PRO A 188 -1.71 4.54 -11.73
CA PRO A 188 -1.01 3.86 -12.82
C PRO A 188 -1.90 2.97 -13.70
N SER A 189 -3.09 2.57 -13.20
CA SER A 189 -4.12 1.86 -13.97
C SER A 189 -5.03 2.77 -14.79
N GLY A 190 -5.08 4.05 -14.46
CA GLY A 190 -5.96 5.06 -15.08
C GLY A 190 -7.41 5.01 -14.60
N ALA A 191 -7.72 4.33 -13.50
CA ALA A 191 -9.08 4.24 -12.96
C ALA A 191 -9.47 5.46 -12.11
N ARG A 192 -8.52 6.02 -11.36
CA ARG A 192 -8.73 7.17 -10.47
C ARG A 192 -7.75 8.29 -10.79
N LEU A 193 -8.19 9.51 -10.50
CA LEU A 193 -7.39 10.72 -10.55
C LEU A 193 -7.57 11.44 -9.22
N VAL A 194 -6.53 12.12 -8.76
CA VAL A 194 -6.54 12.92 -7.56
C VAL A 194 -5.97 14.28 -7.88
N SER A 195 -6.58 15.29 -7.27
CA SER A 195 -6.17 16.68 -7.44
C SER A 195 -6.08 17.37 -6.08
N GLY A 196 -5.12 18.29 -5.95
CA GLY A 196 -4.91 19.09 -4.75
C GLY A 196 -4.96 20.58 -5.09
N SER A 197 -5.71 21.34 -4.30
CA SER A 197 -5.87 22.78 -4.46
C SER A 197 -4.99 23.57 -3.48
N ILE A 198 -4.80 24.84 -3.79
CA ILE A 198 -4.34 25.85 -2.83
C ILE A 198 -5.33 26.05 -1.67
N ASP A 199 -6.59 25.63 -1.84
CA ASP A 199 -7.66 25.60 -0.83
C ASP A 199 -7.47 24.52 0.25
N TYR A 200 -6.34 23.82 0.27
CA TYR A 200 -6.02 22.70 1.18
C TYR A 200 -6.85 21.43 0.90
N ASP A 201 -7.82 21.53 0.01
CA ASP A 201 -8.68 20.44 -0.43
C ASP A 201 -7.96 19.49 -1.39
N MET A 202 -8.24 18.21 -1.19
CA MET A 202 -7.87 17.11 -2.05
C MET A 202 -9.15 16.45 -2.55
N CYS A 203 -9.36 16.47 -3.86
CA CYS A 203 -10.52 15.85 -4.52
C CYS A 203 -10.12 14.55 -5.20
N PHE A 204 -10.95 13.52 -5.01
CA PHE A 204 -10.82 12.22 -5.63
C PHE A 204 -11.84 12.06 -6.76
N TRP A 205 -11.34 11.59 -7.89
CA TRP A 205 -12.08 11.36 -9.12
C TRP A 205 -12.01 9.86 -9.44
N ASP A 206 -13.18 9.25 -9.67
CA ASP A 206 -13.27 7.85 -10.08
C ASP A 206 -14.02 7.79 -11.41
N PHE A 207 -13.31 7.44 -12.49
CA PHE A 207 -13.90 7.44 -13.82
C PHE A 207 -14.93 6.31 -14.04
N ALA A 208 -14.86 5.25 -13.23
CA ALA A 208 -15.84 4.17 -13.28
C ALA A 208 -17.10 4.50 -12.46
N GLY A 209 -16.97 5.29 -11.39
CA GLY A 209 -18.10 5.71 -10.57
C GLY A 209 -18.80 6.99 -11.02
N MET A 210 -18.08 7.87 -11.73
CA MET A 210 -18.55 9.20 -12.10
C MET A 210 -19.47 9.17 -13.33
N ASP A 211 -20.43 10.09 -13.35
CA ASP A 211 -21.34 10.33 -14.47
C ASP A 211 -20.90 11.53 -15.30
N SER A 212 -21.70 11.91 -16.30
CA SER A 212 -21.46 13.10 -17.13
C SER A 212 -21.39 14.40 -16.33
N GLY A 213 -21.84 14.42 -15.08
CA GLY A 213 -21.77 15.58 -14.18
C GLY A 213 -20.36 15.85 -13.64
N MET A 214 -19.42 14.91 -13.83
CA MET A 214 -17.99 15.08 -13.56
C MET A 214 -17.69 15.66 -12.16
N ARG A 215 -18.39 15.13 -11.14
CA ARG A 215 -18.20 15.55 -9.73
C ARG A 215 -17.24 14.62 -9.02
N SER A 216 -16.44 15.19 -8.13
CA SER A 216 -15.58 14.40 -7.25
C SER A 216 -16.47 13.52 -6.35
N PHE A 217 -16.05 12.28 -6.12
CA PHE A 217 -16.82 11.39 -5.24
C PHE A 217 -16.47 11.60 -3.77
N ARG A 218 -15.29 12.19 -3.51
CA ARG A 218 -14.80 12.51 -2.16
C ARG A 218 -13.89 13.73 -2.21
N GLN A 219 -14.04 14.59 -1.21
CA GLN A 219 -13.20 15.75 -0.93
C GLN A 219 -12.73 15.65 0.52
N LEU A 220 -11.44 15.86 0.75
CA LEU A 220 -10.83 15.77 2.07
C LEU A 220 -9.72 16.81 2.24
N GLN A 221 -9.45 17.20 3.49
CA GLN A 221 -8.39 18.12 3.86
C GLN A 221 -7.37 17.37 4.73
N PRO A 222 -6.34 16.73 4.14
CA PRO A 222 -5.47 15.84 4.89
C PRO A 222 -4.47 16.60 5.77
N CYS A 223 -4.09 17.81 5.36
CA CYS A 223 -3.10 18.66 6.02
C CYS A 223 -3.70 19.96 6.57
N GLU A 224 -5.03 19.97 6.77
CA GLU A 224 -5.88 21.06 7.28
C GLU A 224 -5.62 22.44 6.64
N ASN A 225 -4.60 23.15 7.10
CA ASN A 225 -4.32 24.54 6.70
C ASN A 225 -3.15 24.70 5.71
N HIS A 226 -2.59 23.60 5.20
CA HIS A 226 -1.42 23.64 4.32
C HIS A 226 -1.79 23.37 2.86
N PRO A 227 -1.35 24.21 1.90
CA PRO A 227 -1.65 24.01 0.48
C PRO A 227 -1.01 22.72 -0.01
N ILE A 228 -1.73 21.97 -0.83
CA ILE A 228 -1.23 20.72 -1.41
C ILE A 228 -0.31 21.09 -2.58
N ARG A 229 0.98 20.77 -2.45
CA ARG A 229 2.03 21.18 -3.39
C ARG A 229 2.31 20.13 -4.44
N SER A 230 2.39 18.87 -4.03
CA SER A 230 2.61 17.73 -4.92
C SER A 230 1.80 16.52 -4.46
N LEU A 231 1.40 15.72 -5.43
CA LEU A 231 0.68 14.48 -5.25
C LEU A 231 1.28 13.44 -6.18
N GLN A 232 1.45 12.22 -5.71
CA GLN A 232 1.82 11.12 -6.58
C GLN A 232 1.22 9.81 -6.08
N TYR A 233 0.72 9.00 -7.00
CA TYR A 233 0.36 7.62 -6.72
C TYR A 233 1.62 6.75 -6.62
N SER A 234 1.56 5.79 -5.70
CA SER A 234 2.46 4.64 -5.70
C SER A 234 2.36 3.88 -7.03
N VAL A 235 3.40 3.11 -7.35
CA VAL A 235 3.50 2.30 -8.57
C VAL A 235 2.35 1.28 -8.68
N THR A 236 1.86 0.81 -7.54
CA THR A 236 0.72 -0.10 -7.41
C THR A 236 -0.64 0.61 -7.43
N GLY A 237 -0.68 1.92 -7.20
CA GLY A 237 -1.90 2.72 -7.19
C GLY A 237 -2.75 2.60 -5.91
N ASP A 238 -2.24 1.95 -4.87
CA ASP A 238 -2.91 1.75 -3.59
C ASP A 238 -2.66 2.90 -2.61
N MET A 239 -1.45 3.46 -2.59
CA MET A 239 -1.09 4.60 -1.75
C MET A 239 -0.91 5.88 -2.56
N ILE A 240 -1.19 7.01 -1.92
CA ILE A 240 -1.00 8.36 -2.44
C ILE A 240 -0.07 9.11 -1.50
N LEU A 241 1.03 9.63 -2.03
CA LEU A 241 1.92 10.52 -1.31
C LEU A 241 1.37 11.94 -1.44
N VAL A 242 1.12 12.56 -0.29
CA VAL A 242 0.62 13.93 -0.17
C VAL A 242 1.72 14.81 0.38
N ILE A 243 2.17 15.74 -0.46
CA ILE A 243 3.14 16.76 -0.10
C ILE A 243 2.39 18.08 -0.01
N SER A 244 2.36 18.65 1.18
CA SER A 244 1.77 19.97 1.44
C SER A 244 2.85 20.95 1.89
N GLY A 245 2.47 22.21 2.12
CA GLY A 245 3.34 23.19 2.80
C GLY A 245 3.69 22.85 4.26
N ASN A 246 3.28 21.69 4.78
CA ASN A 246 3.74 21.20 6.08
C ASN A 246 5.16 20.61 5.95
N ALA A 247 5.88 20.48 7.06
CA ALA A 247 7.16 19.77 7.11
C ALA A 247 7.00 18.24 7.09
N GLN A 248 5.80 17.74 7.37
CA GLN A 248 5.49 16.31 7.43
C GLN A 248 4.75 15.90 6.17
N ALA A 249 5.26 14.88 5.49
CA ALA A 249 4.54 14.23 4.39
C ALA A 249 3.51 13.27 4.95
N LYS A 250 2.37 13.17 4.28
CA LYS A 250 1.32 12.20 4.60
C LYS A 250 1.16 11.19 3.48
N ILE A 251 0.89 9.95 3.85
CA ILE A 251 0.52 8.90 2.91
C ILE A 251 -0.92 8.52 3.19
N LEU A 252 -1.74 8.63 2.15
CA LEU A 252 -3.13 8.22 2.18
C LEU A 252 -3.31 6.91 1.43
N ASP A 253 -4.29 6.13 1.85
CA ASP A 253 -4.83 5.03 1.07
C ASP A 253 -5.56 5.55 -0.17
N ARG A 254 -5.92 4.66 -1.09
CA ARG A 254 -6.66 4.95 -2.32
C ARG A 254 -8.02 5.62 -2.05
N ASP A 255 -8.56 5.41 -0.85
CA ASP A 255 -9.82 5.98 -0.39
C ASP A 255 -9.63 7.24 0.48
N GLY A 256 -8.40 7.68 0.73
CA GLY A 256 -8.10 8.90 1.47
C GLY A 256 -7.94 8.73 2.98
N PHE A 257 -7.86 7.49 3.49
CA PHE A 257 -7.53 7.23 4.89
C PHE A 257 -6.04 7.39 5.13
N GLU A 258 -5.65 8.07 6.20
CA GLU A 258 -4.25 8.26 6.56
C GLU A 258 -3.60 6.94 7.01
N LYS A 259 -2.51 6.56 6.35
CA LYS A 259 -1.71 5.36 6.67
C LYS A 259 -0.43 5.71 7.39
N LEU A 260 0.23 6.78 6.96
CA LEU A 260 1.49 7.25 7.53
C LEU A 260 1.52 8.77 7.58
N GLU A 261 2.03 9.27 8.70
CA GLU A 261 2.50 10.64 8.86
C GLU A 261 3.99 10.59 9.19
N CYS A 262 4.82 11.24 8.36
CA CYS A 262 6.25 11.33 8.62
C CYS A 262 6.51 12.11 9.92
N CYS A 263 7.58 11.76 10.63
CA CYS A 263 7.96 12.53 11.80
C CYS A 263 8.42 13.95 11.42
N LYS A 264 8.18 14.92 12.30
CA LYS A 264 8.71 16.27 12.19
C LYS A 264 10.15 16.31 12.71
N GLY A 265 11.02 17.05 12.04
CA GLY A 265 12.38 17.29 12.49
C GLY A 265 12.44 18.30 13.63
N ASP A 266 13.43 18.15 14.51
CA ASP A 266 13.73 19.17 15.51
C ASP A 266 14.33 20.42 14.82
N GLN A 267 13.64 21.54 14.96
CA GLN A 267 14.00 22.79 14.33
C GLN A 267 15.23 23.48 14.93
N TYR A 268 15.65 23.08 16.13
CA TYR A 268 16.76 23.70 16.84
C TYR A 268 18.11 23.03 16.54
N ILE A 269 18.10 21.87 15.87
CA ILE A 269 19.31 21.16 15.46
C ILE A 269 19.82 21.76 14.14
N SER A 270 21.08 22.21 14.15
CA SER A 270 21.74 22.79 12.97
C SER A 270 22.13 21.74 11.94
N ASP A 271 22.56 20.55 12.39
CA ASP A 271 22.94 19.45 11.51
C ASP A 271 21.73 18.60 11.12
N MET A 272 21.30 18.76 9.87
CA MET A 272 20.17 18.03 9.30
C MET A 272 20.36 16.51 9.21
N SER A 273 21.58 15.99 9.40
CA SER A 273 21.78 14.54 9.48
C SER A 273 21.21 13.93 10.77
N ARG A 274 21.12 14.74 11.84
CA ARG A 274 20.67 14.31 13.17
C ARG A 274 19.18 14.52 13.40
N THR A 275 18.50 15.27 12.52
CA THR A 275 17.06 15.48 12.62
C THR A 275 16.34 14.28 12.02
N LYS A 276 15.29 13.78 12.68
CA LYS A 276 14.48 12.64 12.19
C LYS A 276 13.55 13.01 11.04
N GLY A 277 13.07 14.24 11.01
CA GLY A 277 12.18 14.73 9.96
C GLY A 277 12.69 15.97 9.28
N HIS A 278 11.94 16.42 8.28
CA HIS A 278 12.13 17.75 7.73
C HIS A 278 11.78 18.80 8.78
N VAL A 279 12.52 19.90 8.73
CA VAL A 279 12.37 21.03 9.66
C VAL A 279 11.53 22.16 9.04
N ALA A 280 11.53 22.26 7.72
CA ALA A 280 10.82 23.29 6.97
C ALA A 280 9.79 22.67 6.02
N GLN A 281 9.00 23.52 5.35
CA GLN A 281 7.97 23.10 4.40
C GLN A 281 8.52 22.21 3.29
N LEU A 282 7.71 21.21 2.92
CA LEU A 282 7.99 20.36 1.78
C LEU A 282 7.66 21.08 0.47
N THR A 283 8.44 20.79 -0.57
CA THR A 283 8.30 21.40 -1.89
C THR A 283 7.83 20.39 -2.92
N SER A 284 8.45 19.21 -2.92
CA SER A 284 8.15 18.12 -3.84
C SER A 284 8.36 16.76 -3.17
N GLY A 285 7.87 15.72 -3.80
CA GLY A 285 8.07 14.35 -3.36
C GLY A 285 7.69 13.38 -4.46
N CYS A 286 8.35 12.23 -4.45
CA CYS A 286 8.09 11.18 -5.42
C CYS A 286 8.22 9.78 -4.83
N TRP A 287 7.40 8.85 -5.32
CA TRP A 287 7.53 7.44 -5.02
C TRP A 287 8.73 6.84 -5.74
N HIS A 288 9.33 5.83 -5.10
CA HIS A 288 10.33 5.01 -5.75
C HIS A 288 9.66 4.18 -6.88
N PRO A 289 10.27 4.07 -8.09
CA PRO A 289 9.67 3.40 -9.26
C PRO A 289 9.38 1.91 -9.12
N PHE A 290 10.13 1.19 -8.28
CA PHE A 290 9.95 -0.24 -8.04
C PHE A 290 9.45 -0.58 -6.63
N ASN A 291 10.10 -0.01 -5.60
CA ASN A 291 9.74 -0.22 -4.21
C ASN A 291 8.48 0.55 -3.82
N ARG A 292 7.39 -0.19 -3.60
CA ARG A 292 6.08 0.35 -3.17
C ARG A 292 6.12 1.16 -1.88
N GLU A 293 7.02 0.84 -0.96
CA GLU A 293 7.06 1.44 0.38
C GLU A 293 8.07 2.58 0.51
N GLN A 294 8.87 2.84 -0.52
CA GLN A 294 9.91 3.87 -0.47
C GLN A 294 9.51 5.11 -1.24
N PHE A 295 9.79 6.28 -0.67
CA PHE A 295 9.53 7.55 -1.32
C PHE A 295 10.55 8.60 -0.90
N LEU A 296 10.72 9.59 -1.77
CA LEU A 296 11.60 10.73 -1.62
C LEU A 296 10.77 11.97 -1.31
N THR A 297 11.24 12.81 -0.40
CA THR A 297 10.69 14.13 -0.16
C THR A 297 11.77 15.19 -0.24
N ALA A 298 11.44 16.36 -0.77
CA ALA A 298 12.28 17.54 -0.81
C ALA A 298 11.67 18.65 0.04
N ALA A 299 12.52 19.45 0.68
CA ALA A 299 12.08 20.54 1.52
C ALA A 299 12.95 21.79 1.39
N LEU A 300 12.41 22.90 1.88
CA LEU A 300 13.14 24.16 2.01
C LEU A 300 14.24 24.13 3.08
N ASP A 301 14.37 23.05 3.86
CA ASP A 301 15.49 22.88 4.78
C ASP A 301 16.80 22.49 4.06
N GLY A 302 16.79 22.39 2.73
CA GLY A 302 17.95 22.04 1.91
C GLY A 302 18.35 20.57 2.02
N THR A 303 17.37 19.71 2.29
CA THR A 303 17.56 18.26 2.27
C THR A 303 16.54 17.56 1.38
N LEU A 304 16.98 16.44 0.83
CA LEU A 304 16.08 15.40 0.34
C LEU A 304 16.15 14.23 1.32
N ARG A 305 15.01 13.61 1.60
CA ARG A 305 14.93 12.46 2.51
C ARG A 305 14.29 11.29 1.82
N ILE A 306 14.91 10.13 1.96
CA ILE A 306 14.34 8.85 1.54
C ILE A 306 13.72 8.22 2.77
N TRP A 307 12.46 7.82 2.62
CA TRP A 307 11.65 7.19 3.66
C TRP A 307 11.31 5.77 3.24
N GLU A 308 11.12 4.89 4.21
CA GLU A 308 10.69 3.51 3.98
C GLU A 308 9.60 3.09 4.94
N GLY A 309 8.49 2.63 4.36
CA GLY A 309 7.48 1.85 5.06
C GLY A 309 6.53 2.64 5.94
N LEU A 310 5.47 1.95 6.33
CA LEU A 310 4.43 2.43 7.24
C LEU A 310 4.84 2.32 8.72
N LYS A 311 5.92 1.57 9.03
CA LYS A 311 6.30 1.19 10.40
C LYS A 311 7.35 2.11 11.02
N ALA A 312 8.36 2.51 10.24
CA ALA A 312 9.39 3.42 10.71
C ALA A 312 8.96 4.84 10.32
N LYS A 313 8.56 5.66 11.30
CA LYS A 313 8.32 7.10 11.06
C LYS A 313 9.64 7.88 10.80
N GLU A 314 10.75 7.19 10.59
CA GLU A 314 12.09 7.75 10.46
C GLU A 314 12.57 7.59 9.01
N GLN A 315 13.42 8.52 8.59
CA GLN A 315 14.06 8.50 7.29
C GLN A 315 15.24 7.52 7.27
N ILE A 316 15.45 6.86 6.13
CA ILE A 316 16.60 5.96 5.92
C ILE A 316 17.85 6.80 5.67
N GLN A 317 17.73 7.80 4.80
CA GLN A 317 18.84 8.54 4.25
C GLN A 317 18.51 10.02 4.09
N VAL A 318 19.52 10.86 4.35
CA VAL A 318 19.44 12.31 4.22
C VAL A 318 20.46 12.76 3.18
N ILE A 319 19.97 13.37 2.12
CA ILE A 319 20.77 13.96 1.04
C ILE A 319 20.79 15.47 1.26
N LYS A 320 21.98 16.08 1.27
CA LYS A 320 22.15 17.52 1.51
C LYS A 320 22.47 18.22 0.20
N THR A 321 21.65 19.19 -0.19
CA THR A 321 21.89 20.04 -1.35
C THR A 321 22.87 21.15 -0.99
N ARG A 322 23.93 21.32 -1.78
CA ARG A 322 25.03 22.26 -1.50
C ARG A 322 25.25 23.23 -2.66
N ALA A 323 25.31 24.51 -2.37
CA ALA A 323 25.69 25.57 -3.31
C ALA A 323 27.20 25.55 -3.61
N GLN A 324 27.65 26.43 -4.52
CA GLN A 324 29.06 26.52 -4.92
C GLN A 324 30.04 26.87 -3.79
N GLY A 325 29.58 27.59 -2.77
CA GLY A 325 30.38 27.86 -1.56
C GLY A 325 30.29 26.77 -0.48
N GLY A 326 29.66 25.63 -0.74
CA GLY A 326 29.42 24.59 0.28
C GLY A 326 28.30 24.91 1.28
N LEU A 327 27.71 26.11 1.18
CA LEU A 327 26.51 26.48 1.93
C LEU A 327 25.31 25.63 1.49
N ARG A 328 24.34 25.52 2.38
CA ARG A 328 23.08 24.84 2.11
C ARG A 328 22.24 25.62 1.10
N THR A 329 21.61 24.92 0.16
CA THR A 329 20.66 25.50 -0.81
C THR A 329 19.35 24.75 -0.76
N ASN A 330 18.23 25.44 -0.98
CA ASN A 330 16.91 24.86 -0.88
C ASN A 330 16.59 24.00 -2.11
N ALA A 331 15.95 22.86 -1.90
CA ALA A 331 15.48 22.00 -2.99
C ALA A 331 14.04 22.37 -3.36
N SER A 332 13.83 22.80 -4.61
CA SER A 332 12.52 23.18 -5.15
C SER A 332 11.76 21.99 -5.77
N SER A 333 12.47 21.07 -6.40
CA SER A 333 11.90 19.88 -7.03
C SER A 333 12.84 18.69 -6.87
N CYS A 334 12.27 17.48 -6.87
CA CYS A 334 13.04 16.24 -6.85
C CYS A 334 12.34 15.14 -7.65
N ASN A 335 13.11 14.22 -8.22
CA ASN A 335 12.56 13.05 -8.90
C ASN A 335 13.55 11.88 -8.91
N PHE A 336 13.03 10.66 -8.96
CA PHE A 336 13.79 9.47 -9.33
C PHE A 336 13.84 9.34 -10.85
N ASN A 337 14.93 8.80 -11.38
CA ASN A 337 14.88 8.23 -12.72
C ASN A 337 14.05 6.94 -12.72
N ARG A 338 13.61 6.49 -13.90
CA ARG A 338 12.76 5.29 -14.02
C ARG A 338 13.43 4.02 -13.50
N ASP A 339 14.74 3.93 -13.65
CA ASP A 339 15.54 2.80 -13.16
C ASP A 339 15.90 2.89 -11.67
N ALA A 340 15.48 3.96 -10.99
CA ALA A 340 15.81 4.25 -9.59
C ALA A 340 17.31 4.27 -9.24
N THR A 341 18.19 4.39 -10.24
CA THR A 341 19.65 4.50 -10.08
C THR A 341 20.11 5.93 -9.79
N LEU A 342 19.31 6.93 -10.12
CA LEU A 342 19.62 8.34 -9.94
C LEU A 342 18.46 9.08 -9.27
N ILE A 343 18.83 9.96 -8.35
CA ILE A 343 17.95 10.99 -7.79
C ILE A 343 18.41 12.33 -8.33
N ALA A 344 17.49 13.14 -8.83
CA ALA A 344 17.75 14.52 -9.22
C ALA A 344 17.04 15.49 -8.28
N ALA A 345 17.67 16.64 -8.04
CA ALA A 345 17.07 17.78 -7.37
C ALA A 345 17.41 19.10 -8.06
N GLY A 346 16.38 19.94 -8.15
CA GLY A 346 16.46 21.29 -8.65
C GLY A 346 16.55 22.25 -7.47
N CYS A 347 17.64 22.99 -7.39
CA CYS A 347 17.92 23.88 -6.28
C CYS A 347 17.58 25.33 -6.64
N VAL A 348 17.18 26.12 -5.64
CA VAL A 348 16.83 27.56 -5.81
C VAL A 348 18.04 28.41 -6.22
N ASP A 349 19.27 27.92 -6.03
CA ASP A 349 20.47 28.56 -6.56
C ASP A 349 20.65 28.40 -8.08
N GLY A 350 19.68 27.78 -8.76
CA GLY A 350 19.70 27.51 -10.19
C GLY A 350 20.56 26.30 -10.56
N SER A 351 20.98 25.48 -9.59
CA SER A 351 21.74 24.26 -9.85
C SER A 351 20.85 23.02 -9.96
N ILE A 352 21.24 22.12 -10.87
CA ILE A 352 20.70 20.75 -10.92
C ILE A 352 21.74 19.82 -10.32
N GLN A 353 21.36 19.08 -9.29
CA GLN A 353 22.22 18.16 -8.57
C GLN A 353 21.64 16.76 -8.66
N THR A 354 22.48 15.77 -8.93
CA THR A 354 22.06 14.37 -9.00
C THR A 354 22.95 13.48 -8.12
N TRP A 355 22.39 12.37 -7.63
CA TRP A 355 23.10 11.38 -6.84
C TRP A 355 22.77 9.97 -7.31
N ASP A 356 23.79 9.12 -7.40
CA ASP A 356 23.66 7.69 -7.65
C ASP A 356 23.20 6.97 -6.38
N THR A 357 22.07 6.28 -6.45
CA THR A 357 21.48 5.56 -5.31
C THR A 357 22.31 4.36 -4.87
N ARG A 358 23.23 3.88 -5.73
CA ARG A 358 24.16 2.77 -5.43
C ARG A 358 25.39 3.24 -4.66
N LYS A 359 25.60 4.55 -4.54
CA LYS A 359 26.73 5.17 -3.85
C LYS A 359 26.24 5.90 -2.60
N MET A 360 27.18 6.27 -1.73
CA MET A 360 26.88 7.15 -0.62
C MET A 360 26.56 8.57 -1.14
N PHE A 361 25.49 9.19 -0.64
CA PHE A 361 24.97 10.51 -1.05
C PHE A 361 25.85 11.71 -0.63
N VAL A 362 27.12 11.50 -0.32
CA VAL A 362 28.05 12.56 0.12
C VAL A 362 28.44 13.46 -1.05
N SER A 363 28.73 12.88 -2.22
CA SER A 363 29.08 13.61 -3.43
C SER A 363 27.94 13.54 -4.44
N THR A 364 27.72 14.65 -5.15
CA THR A 364 26.91 14.63 -6.37
C THR A 364 27.60 13.79 -7.45
N THR A 365 26.80 13.10 -8.25
CA THR A 365 27.26 12.34 -9.42
C THR A 365 27.36 13.26 -10.64
N HIS A 366 26.30 14.02 -10.88
CA HIS A 366 26.33 15.15 -11.81
C HIS A 366 25.86 16.42 -11.11
N CYS A 367 26.52 17.53 -11.41
CA CYS A 367 26.18 18.84 -10.85
C CYS A 367 26.39 19.93 -11.89
N VAL A 368 25.29 20.54 -12.32
CA VAL A 368 25.32 21.69 -13.22
C VAL A 368 25.03 22.93 -12.42
N ARG A 369 26.00 23.83 -12.36
CA ARG A 369 25.86 25.14 -11.73
C ARG A 369 25.43 26.14 -12.80
N GLY A 370 24.46 27.00 -12.47
CA GLY A 370 23.88 27.93 -13.44
C GLY A 370 23.05 27.24 -14.52
N ALA A 371 22.43 26.10 -14.20
CA ALA A 371 21.48 25.45 -15.11
C ALA A 371 20.29 26.36 -15.39
N HIS A 372 19.82 27.08 -14.38
CA HIS A 372 18.78 28.11 -14.45
C HIS A 372 19.24 29.39 -13.75
N GLN A 373 18.49 30.49 -13.92
CA GLN A 373 18.80 31.76 -13.27
C GLN A 373 18.81 31.61 -11.74
N LYS A 374 19.83 32.16 -11.09
CA LYS A 374 19.96 32.10 -9.63
C LYS A 374 18.81 32.84 -8.95
N GLY A 375 18.15 32.18 -7.99
CA GLY A 375 16.99 32.72 -7.29
C GLY A 375 15.66 32.35 -7.94
N SER A 376 15.68 31.78 -9.15
CA SER A 376 14.50 31.20 -9.78
C SER A 376 14.36 29.74 -9.38
N GLU A 377 13.13 29.34 -9.03
CA GLU A 377 12.82 27.98 -8.64
C GLU A 377 12.72 27.06 -9.86
N ILE A 378 13.32 25.87 -9.76
CA ILE A 378 13.17 24.82 -10.77
C ILE A 378 11.88 24.07 -10.41
N THR A 379 10.79 24.47 -11.05
CA THR A 379 9.42 24.03 -10.73
C THR A 379 9.16 22.55 -11.02
N SER A 380 9.87 21.99 -12.02
CA SER A 380 9.78 20.57 -12.33
C SER A 380 11.10 20.00 -12.86
N ILE A 381 11.33 18.74 -12.50
CA ILE A 381 12.36 17.87 -13.04
C ILE A 381 11.70 16.56 -13.40
N MET A 382 11.83 16.17 -14.66
CA MET A 382 11.30 14.92 -15.16
C MET A 382 12.40 14.16 -15.91
N PHE A 383 12.53 12.87 -15.61
CA PHE A 383 13.35 11.98 -16.43
C PHE A 383 12.51 11.42 -17.58
N SER A 384 13.13 11.24 -18.74
CA SER A 384 12.51 10.50 -19.84
C SER A 384 12.25 9.04 -19.40
N TYR A 385 11.25 8.41 -20.00
CA TYR A 385 10.90 7.01 -19.75
C TYR A 385 12.06 6.04 -20.04
N MET A 386 12.85 6.33 -21.08
CA MET A 386 14.08 5.63 -21.47
C MET A 386 15.28 5.97 -20.58
N GLY A 387 15.18 6.98 -19.72
CA GLY A 387 16.21 7.31 -18.72
C GLY A 387 17.48 7.94 -19.28
N GLN A 388 17.50 8.39 -20.55
CA GLN A 388 18.68 9.02 -21.16
C GLN A 388 18.66 10.55 -21.04
N GLN A 389 17.46 11.13 -21.03
CA GLN A 389 17.27 12.58 -21.00
C GLN A 389 16.60 13.04 -19.71
N LEU A 390 16.84 14.29 -19.35
CA LEU A 390 16.21 14.97 -18.23
C LEU A 390 15.68 16.33 -18.69
N ALA A 391 14.42 16.63 -18.41
CA ALA A 391 13.81 17.92 -18.69
C ALA A 391 13.68 18.72 -17.39
N THR A 392 14.02 20.00 -17.44
CA THR A 392 13.85 20.93 -16.33
C THR A 392 13.01 22.13 -16.74
N ARG A 393 12.05 22.49 -15.89
CA ARG A 393 11.23 23.70 -16.03
C ARG A 393 11.51 24.64 -14.86
N SER A 394 11.57 25.94 -15.15
CA SER A 394 11.92 26.96 -14.16
C SER A 394 11.03 28.19 -14.27
N ASN A 395 10.99 28.97 -13.19
CA ASN A 395 10.36 30.29 -13.13
C ASN A 395 11.18 31.39 -13.84
N ASP A 396 12.36 31.07 -14.37
CA ASP A 396 13.12 31.95 -15.29
C ASP A 396 12.57 31.95 -16.73
N GLU A 397 11.37 31.41 -16.90
CA GLU A 397 10.64 31.31 -18.18
C GLU A 397 11.32 30.41 -19.22
N THR A 398 12.23 29.54 -18.77
CA THR A 398 12.90 28.56 -19.63
C THR A 398 12.54 27.12 -19.29
N MET A 399 12.48 26.30 -20.33
CA MET A 399 12.54 24.85 -20.22
C MET A 399 13.82 24.37 -20.88
N LYS A 400 14.54 23.46 -20.25
CA LYS A 400 15.81 22.92 -20.76
C LYS A 400 15.77 21.41 -20.82
N LEU A 401 16.31 20.86 -21.89
CA LEU A 401 16.53 19.43 -22.05
C LEU A 401 18.01 19.11 -21.85
N TRP A 402 18.30 18.04 -21.15
CA TRP A 402 19.65 17.63 -20.78
C TRP A 402 19.87 16.18 -21.20
N ASP A 403 21.04 15.89 -21.77
CA ASP A 403 21.52 14.52 -21.93
C ASP A 403 22.29 14.11 -20.68
N LEU A 404 21.94 12.99 -20.05
CA LEU A 404 22.66 12.49 -18.88
C LEU A 404 24.06 11.98 -19.22
N ARG A 405 24.32 11.60 -20.48
CA ARG A 405 25.67 11.22 -20.94
C ARG A 405 26.58 12.43 -21.06
N GLN A 406 26.02 13.58 -21.44
CA GLN A 406 26.72 14.86 -21.61
C GLN A 406 26.10 15.96 -20.75
N PHE A 407 26.00 15.71 -19.44
CA PHE A 407 25.26 16.56 -18.50
C PHE A 407 25.94 17.89 -18.14
N LYS A 408 26.82 18.45 -18.97
CA LYS A 408 27.48 19.74 -18.69
C LYS A 408 26.73 20.94 -19.26
N GLN A 409 26.06 20.74 -20.39
CA GLN A 409 25.33 21.77 -21.12
C GLN A 409 23.95 21.24 -21.49
N PRO A 410 22.93 22.11 -21.59
CA PRO A 410 21.63 21.69 -22.08
C PRO A 410 21.72 21.35 -23.57
N LEU A 411 21.01 20.31 -24.01
CA LEU A 411 20.81 19.99 -25.42
C LEU A 411 20.07 21.12 -26.13
N HIS A 412 18.98 21.58 -25.51
CA HIS A 412 18.16 22.66 -26.04
C HIS A 412 17.55 23.49 -24.90
N THR A 413 17.29 24.77 -25.18
CA THR A 413 16.64 25.71 -24.26
C THR A 413 15.46 26.37 -24.97
N TRP A 414 14.25 26.08 -24.52
CA TRP A 414 13.05 26.81 -24.93
C TRP A 414 12.86 28.03 -24.02
N THR A 415 12.58 29.19 -24.61
CA THR A 415 12.39 30.48 -23.93
C THR A 415 10.97 31.00 -24.14
N ASN A 416 10.62 32.13 -23.50
CA ASN A 416 9.30 32.77 -23.56
C ASN A 416 8.16 31.90 -22.98
N LEU A 417 8.46 31.10 -21.97
CA LEU A 417 7.49 30.24 -21.33
C LEU A 417 7.15 30.76 -19.93
N PHE A 418 6.29 31.77 -19.86
CA PHE A 418 5.94 32.42 -18.60
C PHE A 418 5.38 31.43 -17.57
N SER A 419 5.90 31.49 -16.33
CA SER A 419 5.45 30.69 -15.20
C SER A 419 5.26 31.57 -13.98
N ARG A 420 4.04 31.57 -13.42
CA ARG A 420 3.72 32.29 -12.18
C ARG A 420 3.87 31.41 -10.95
N TYR A 421 3.59 30.12 -11.09
CA TYR A 421 3.55 29.17 -9.99
C TYR A 421 4.86 28.39 -9.92
N ASP A 422 5.36 28.23 -8.70
CA ASP A 422 6.47 27.37 -8.28
C ASP A 422 6.30 25.87 -8.59
N THR A 423 5.14 25.47 -9.13
CA THR A 423 4.76 24.07 -9.38
C THR A 423 4.42 23.79 -10.83
N THR A 424 4.67 24.73 -11.74
CA THR A 424 4.44 24.52 -13.17
C THR A 424 5.19 23.28 -13.66
N ASP A 425 4.49 22.34 -14.28
CA ASP A 425 5.07 21.04 -14.66
C ASP A 425 5.53 20.96 -16.11
N CYS A 426 6.45 20.01 -16.35
CA CYS A 426 6.79 19.49 -17.66
C CYS A 426 6.65 17.96 -17.67
N CYS A 427 6.18 17.40 -18.78
CA CYS A 427 5.91 15.97 -18.88
C CYS A 427 6.45 15.43 -20.21
N PHE A 428 7.11 14.27 -20.18
CA PHE A 428 7.43 13.52 -21.40
C PHE A 428 6.17 12.80 -21.88
N SER A 429 6.03 12.70 -23.20
CA SER A 429 5.10 11.74 -23.79
C SER A 429 5.50 10.32 -23.39
N PRO A 430 4.55 9.37 -23.37
CA PRO A 430 4.85 7.98 -22.98
C PRO A 430 5.91 7.28 -23.85
N ASP A 431 6.13 7.79 -25.06
CA ASP A 431 7.12 7.31 -26.04
C ASP A 431 8.42 8.14 -26.05
N ASP A 432 8.57 9.12 -25.16
CA ASP A 432 9.71 10.06 -25.08
C ASP A 432 9.97 10.93 -26.32
N ARG A 433 9.10 10.90 -27.33
CA ARG A 433 9.27 11.69 -28.55
C ARG A 433 8.87 13.15 -28.39
N MET A 434 8.10 13.46 -27.35
CA MET A 434 7.56 14.80 -27.15
C MET A 434 7.68 15.26 -25.70
N LEU A 435 7.76 16.57 -25.52
CA LEU A 435 7.71 17.26 -24.25
C LEU A 435 6.50 18.17 -24.21
N VAL A 436 5.77 18.10 -23.10
CA VAL A 436 4.58 18.90 -22.85
C VAL A 436 4.86 19.86 -21.71
N THR A 437 4.54 21.13 -21.93
CA THR A 437 4.69 22.15 -20.89
C THR A 437 3.57 23.17 -20.94
N GLY A 438 3.10 23.58 -19.77
CA GLY A 438 2.11 24.64 -19.63
C GLY A 438 2.74 26.03 -19.58
N GLU A 439 1.99 27.02 -20.09
CA GLU A 439 2.23 28.44 -19.86
C GLU A 439 1.27 28.95 -18.79
N SER A 440 1.77 29.78 -17.87
CA SER A 440 0.89 30.62 -17.07
C SER A 440 0.40 31.79 -17.93
N LEU A 441 -0.83 32.28 -17.71
CA LEU A 441 -1.36 33.43 -18.44
C LEU A 441 -0.47 34.69 -18.25
N PRO A 442 0.21 35.19 -19.29
CA PRO A 442 0.96 36.45 -19.22
C PRO A 442 0.02 37.65 -19.21
N LYS A 443 0.49 38.80 -18.69
CA LYS A 443 -0.31 40.04 -18.73
C LYS A 443 -0.51 40.48 -20.17
N GLY A 444 -1.76 40.62 -20.60
CA GLY A 444 -2.12 41.08 -21.96
C GLY A 444 -2.50 39.98 -22.94
N GLN A 445 -2.36 38.70 -22.57
CA GLN A 445 -2.95 37.58 -23.32
C GLN A 445 -4.30 37.18 -22.71
N THR A 446 -5.19 36.66 -23.54
CA THR A 446 -6.54 36.21 -23.13
C THR A 446 -6.55 34.76 -22.66
N GLU A 447 -5.66 33.92 -23.21
CA GLU A 447 -5.65 32.47 -23.02
C GLU A 447 -4.24 31.97 -22.72
N ALA A 448 -4.15 30.98 -21.82
CA ALA A 448 -2.93 30.27 -21.53
C ALA A 448 -2.78 29.04 -22.44
N ASN A 449 -1.55 28.79 -22.86
CA ASN A 449 -1.24 27.81 -23.90
C ASN A 449 -0.52 26.60 -23.31
N LEU A 450 -0.83 25.43 -23.87
CA LEU A 450 -0.11 24.20 -23.65
C LEU A 450 0.74 23.93 -24.89
N TYR A 451 2.06 23.85 -24.70
CA TYR A 451 3.02 23.64 -25.76
C TYR A 451 3.48 22.18 -25.81
N PHE A 452 3.65 21.69 -27.04
CA PHE A 452 4.18 20.38 -27.35
C PHE A 452 5.43 20.55 -28.21
N TYR A 453 6.56 20.09 -27.71
CA TYR A 453 7.85 20.14 -28.42
C TYR A 453 8.32 18.75 -28.79
N SER A 454 8.97 18.61 -29.94
CA SER A 454 9.68 17.37 -30.32
C SER A 454 10.99 17.26 -29.54
N THR A 455 11.34 16.04 -29.08
CA THR A 455 12.62 15.81 -28.41
C THR A 455 13.79 15.61 -29.36
N LYS A 456 13.52 15.30 -30.64
CA LYS A 456 14.55 15.13 -31.69
C LYS A 456 14.87 16.46 -32.39
N THR A 457 13.85 17.14 -32.90
CA THR A 457 14.02 18.38 -33.69
C THR A 457 13.94 19.66 -32.86
N PHE A 458 13.42 19.57 -31.64
CA PHE A 458 13.19 20.70 -30.73
C PHE A 458 12.13 21.72 -31.19
N GLU A 459 11.51 21.49 -32.34
CA GLU A 459 10.46 22.35 -32.89
C GLU A 459 9.14 22.20 -32.12
N GLU A 460 8.32 23.25 -32.18
CA GLU A 460 6.96 23.23 -31.67
C GLU A 460 6.08 22.41 -32.62
N VAL A 461 5.57 21.28 -32.11
CA VAL A 461 4.69 20.39 -32.87
C VAL A 461 3.26 20.91 -32.85
N GLN A 462 2.79 21.34 -31.68
CA GLN A 462 1.43 21.82 -31.52
C GLN A 462 1.29 22.75 -30.30
N ARG A 463 0.33 23.67 -30.40
CA ARG A 463 -0.12 24.55 -29.33
C ARG A 463 -1.62 24.40 -29.11
N ILE A 464 -2.01 24.23 -27.85
CA ILE A 464 -3.42 24.11 -27.45
C ILE A 464 -3.77 25.25 -26.49
N PRO A 465 -4.70 26.15 -26.85
CA PRO A 465 -5.24 27.11 -25.89
C PRO A 465 -6.16 26.40 -24.89
N VAL A 466 -5.83 26.48 -23.60
CA VAL A 466 -6.52 25.69 -22.57
C VAL A 466 -7.56 26.52 -21.83
N SER A 467 -7.17 27.65 -21.25
CA SER A 467 -8.08 28.42 -20.38
C SER A 467 -7.67 29.86 -20.26
N ASN A 468 -8.60 30.72 -19.85
CA ASN A 468 -8.36 32.13 -19.56
C ASN A 468 -7.65 32.33 -18.19
N SER A 469 -6.83 31.36 -17.77
CA SER A 469 -6.14 31.32 -16.49
C SER A 469 -4.88 30.48 -16.58
N HIS A 470 -4.04 30.55 -15.54
CA HIS A 470 -2.74 29.92 -15.50
C HIS A 470 -2.84 28.40 -15.60
N ILE A 471 -2.01 27.77 -16.45
CA ILE A 471 -1.79 26.33 -16.43
C ILE A 471 -0.73 26.02 -15.37
N ILE A 472 -0.98 25.03 -14.52
CA ILE A 472 -0.10 24.71 -13.39
C ILE A 472 0.45 23.30 -13.57
N LYS A 473 -0.37 22.26 -13.45
CA LYS A 473 0.07 20.87 -13.60
C LYS A 473 -0.40 20.26 -14.91
N THR A 474 0.49 19.50 -15.53
CA THR A 474 0.23 18.72 -16.73
C THR A 474 0.57 17.26 -16.43
N LEU A 475 -0.34 16.34 -16.78
CA LEU A 475 -0.15 14.92 -16.59
C LEU A 475 -0.59 14.19 -17.85
N TRP A 476 0.36 13.63 -18.59
CA TRP A 476 0.06 12.70 -19.67
C TRP A 476 0.06 11.27 -19.11
N HIS A 477 -1.11 10.64 -19.10
CA HIS A 477 -1.22 9.28 -18.60
C HIS A 477 -0.75 8.26 -19.66
N PRO A 478 0.23 7.38 -19.35
CA PRO A 478 0.82 6.47 -20.34
C PRO A 478 -0.13 5.41 -20.89
N LYS A 479 -0.97 4.79 -20.05
CA LYS A 479 -1.90 3.73 -20.51
C LYS A 479 -3.20 4.22 -21.15
N LEU A 480 -3.76 5.34 -20.67
CA LEU A 480 -5.03 5.88 -21.18
C LEU A 480 -4.84 6.67 -22.48
N ASN A 481 -3.61 7.14 -22.74
CA ASN A 481 -3.31 8.20 -23.70
C ASN A 481 -4.26 9.41 -23.52
N GLN A 482 -4.34 9.93 -22.30
CA GLN A 482 -5.16 11.09 -21.94
C GLN A 482 -4.27 12.14 -21.27
N LEU A 483 -4.58 13.41 -21.52
CA LEU A 483 -3.82 14.53 -21.00
C LEU A 483 -4.68 15.32 -20.03
N PHE A 484 -4.26 15.35 -18.77
CA PHE A 484 -4.92 16.13 -17.74
C PHE A 484 -4.13 17.42 -17.49
N VAL A 485 -4.83 18.55 -17.50
CA VAL A 485 -4.25 19.87 -17.33
C VAL A 485 -5.02 20.60 -16.25
N SER A 486 -4.31 21.07 -15.23
CA SER A 486 -4.88 21.84 -14.13
C SER A 486 -4.76 23.34 -14.39
N SER A 487 -5.83 24.08 -14.09
CA SER A 487 -5.93 25.52 -14.27
C SER A 487 -5.99 26.26 -12.93
N GLY A 488 -5.60 27.54 -12.94
CA GLY A 488 -5.69 28.46 -11.80
C GLY A 488 -7.11 28.76 -11.32
N ASN A 489 -8.14 28.47 -12.13
CA ASN A 489 -9.55 28.72 -11.79
C ASN A 489 -10.25 27.52 -11.11
N GLY A 490 -9.50 26.51 -10.68
CA GLY A 490 -10.07 25.31 -10.05
C GLY A 490 -10.65 24.29 -11.03
N ILE A 491 -10.37 24.45 -12.32
CA ILE A 491 -10.82 23.56 -13.40
C ILE A 491 -9.68 22.62 -13.76
N ILE A 492 -10.00 21.34 -13.93
CA ILE A 492 -9.11 20.35 -14.53
C ILE A 492 -9.70 19.99 -15.89
N LYS A 493 -8.94 20.25 -16.95
CA LYS A 493 -9.30 19.83 -18.31
C LYS A 493 -8.66 18.49 -18.61
N CYS A 494 -9.43 17.56 -19.12
CA CYS A 494 -8.94 16.30 -19.68
C CYS A 494 -9.11 16.35 -21.19
N TYR A 495 -8.00 16.23 -21.91
CA TYR A 495 -8.01 16.02 -23.35
C TYR A 495 -7.83 14.53 -23.66
N TYR A 496 -8.65 14.06 -24.57
CA TYR A 496 -8.63 12.67 -25.01
C TYR A 496 -8.95 12.60 -26.50
N ASP A 497 -8.55 11.49 -27.11
CA ASP A 497 -8.92 11.15 -28.48
C ASP A 497 -9.90 9.97 -28.49
N GLU A 498 -10.90 10.02 -29.36
CA GLU A 498 -11.95 8.99 -29.39
C GLU A 498 -11.40 7.65 -29.86
N GLN A 499 -10.47 7.66 -30.82
CA GLN A 499 -9.93 6.44 -31.42
C GLN A 499 -8.77 5.87 -30.60
N ARG A 500 -7.84 6.72 -30.16
CA ARG A 500 -6.62 6.28 -29.49
C ARG A 500 -6.73 6.20 -27.97
N SER A 501 -7.54 7.03 -27.34
CA SER A 501 -7.66 7.01 -25.88
C SER A 501 -8.60 5.92 -25.40
N ILE A 502 -8.19 5.25 -24.32
CA ILE A 502 -8.88 4.09 -23.77
C ILE A 502 -9.36 4.42 -22.35
N ARG A 503 -10.58 3.99 -21.97
CA ARG A 503 -11.13 4.12 -20.61
C ARG A 503 -11.07 5.58 -20.08
N GLY A 504 -10.81 5.77 -18.79
CA GLY A 504 -10.69 7.09 -18.15
C GLY A 504 -11.93 7.95 -18.38
N ALA A 505 -11.71 9.20 -18.78
CA ALA A 505 -12.78 10.18 -19.00
C ALA A 505 -13.86 9.71 -20.01
N LYS A 506 -13.51 8.86 -20.98
CA LYS A 506 -14.46 8.31 -21.97
C LYS A 506 -15.61 7.52 -21.32
N LEU A 507 -15.36 6.88 -20.18
CA LEU A 507 -16.38 6.11 -19.43
C LEU A 507 -17.45 7.00 -18.80
N CYS A 508 -17.09 8.22 -18.41
CA CYS A 508 -17.99 9.13 -17.72
C CYS A 508 -18.96 9.82 -18.70
N ILE A 509 -18.50 10.10 -19.91
CA ILE A 509 -19.26 10.87 -20.92
C ILE A 509 -20.52 10.13 -21.36
N VAL A 510 -20.43 8.80 -21.51
CA VAL A 510 -21.55 7.95 -21.94
C VAL A 510 -22.59 7.78 -20.81
N LYS A 511 -22.21 8.01 -19.54
CA LYS A 511 -23.09 7.77 -18.40
C LYS A 511 -24.01 8.96 -18.18
N THR A 512 -25.31 8.70 -18.31
CA THR A 512 -26.34 9.69 -17.98
C THR A 512 -26.37 9.93 -16.46
N HIS A 513 -26.31 11.22 -16.07
CA HIS A 513 -26.44 11.63 -14.67
C HIS A 513 -27.84 11.25 -14.15
N ARG A 514 -27.92 10.19 -13.33
CA ARG A 514 -29.16 9.81 -12.64
C ARG A 514 -29.29 10.66 -11.39
N LYS A 515 -30.24 11.60 -11.39
CA LYS A 515 -30.61 12.32 -10.16
C LYS A 515 -30.99 11.29 -9.11
N ARG A 516 -30.23 11.24 -8.01
CA ARG A 516 -30.60 10.45 -6.84
C ARG A 516 -31.96 10.98 -6.38
N GLN A 517 -33.00 10.15 -6.45
CA GLN A 517 -34.28 10.51 -5.87
C GLN A 517 -34.04 10.80 -4.39
N GLN A 518 -34.17 12.07 -4.00
CA GLN A 518 -34.32 12.41 -2.60
C GLN A 518 -35.60 11.70 -2.16
N MET A 519 -35.44 10.70 -1.31
CA MET A 519 -36.55 10.13 -0.60
C MET A 519 -37.02 11.21 0.35
N GLU A 520 -37.92 12.07 -0.10
CA GLU A 520 -38.68 12.95 0.78
C GLU A 520 -39.45 12.04 1.73
N MET A 521 -38.85 11.75 2.89
CA MET A 521 -39.63 11.35 4.04
C MET A 521 -40.50 12.55 4.37
N VAL A 522 -41.71 12.55 3.83
CA VAL A 522 -42.80 13.34 4.38
C VAL A 522 -43.00 12.82 5.79
N GLN A 523 -42.34 13.47 6.76
CA GLN A 523 -42.63 13.26 8.17
C GLN A 523 -44.03 13.83 8.39
N VAL A 524 -45.04 12.97 8.29
CA VAL A 524 -46.34 13.27 8.87
C VAL A 524 -46.06 13.48 10.37
N SER A 525 -46.19 14.72 10.84
CA SER A 525 -45.99 15.07 12.24
C SER A 525 -47.03 14.34 13.08
N GLN A 526 -46.61 13.27 13.73
CA GLN A 526 -47.51 12.47 14.56
C GLN A 526 -47.84 13.26 15.83
N ILE A 527 -49.11 13.62 16.01
CA ILE A 527 -49.57 14.33 17.20
C ILE A 527 -49.62 13.30 18.35
N ILE A 528 -48.64 13.36 19.25
CA ILE A 528 -48.53 12.42 20.37
C ILE A 528 -49.43 12.90 21.51
N THR A 529 -50.46 12.13 21.84
CA THR A 529 -51.25 12.33 23.05
C THR A 529 -50.65 11.50 24.20
N PRO A 530 -50.01 12.13 25.21
CA PRO A 530 -49.19 11.42 26.19
C PRO A 530 -49.97 10.51 27.16
N HIS A 531 -51.30 10.65 27.23
CA HIS A 531 -52.16 9.87 28.12
C HIS A 531 -53.23 9.04 27.40
N SER A 532 -53.02 8.71 26.12
CA SER A 532 -53.88 7.74 25.45
C SER A 532 -53.72 6.35 26.08
N LEU A 533 -54.85 5.72 26.42
CA LEU A 533 -54.90 4.32 26.85
C LEU A 533 -54.20 3.43 25.81
N HIS A 534 -53.57 2.34 26.26
CA HIS A 534 -52.80 1.43 25.39
C HIS A 534 -53.55 0.95 24.15
N LEU A 535 -54.89 0.87 24.20
CA LEU A 535 -55.75 0.49 23.07
C LEU A 535 -55.81 1.56 21.96
N PHE A 536 -55.65 2.84 22.31
CA PHE A 536 -55.76 3.98 21.40
C PHE A 536 -54.40 4.60 21.05
N ARG A 537 -53.32 4.02 21.55
CA ARG A 537 -51.96 4.41 21.21
C ARG A 537 -51.64 3.85 19.83
N GLU A 538 -51.50 4.73 18.83
CA GLU A 538 -51.15 4.31 17.48
C GLU A 538 -49.79 3.57 17.48
N GLU A 539 -49.78 2.33 16.97
CA GLU A 539 -48.54 1.59 16.77
C GLU A 539 -47.71 2.25 15.67
N LYS A 540 -46.41 2.47 15.92
CA LYS A 540 -45.48 2.96 14.90
C LYS A 540 -45.56 2.06 13.65
N SER A 541 -45.89 2.63 12.49
CA SER A 541 -45.96 1.85 11.26
C SER A 541 -44.58 1.25 10.95
N ARG A 542 -44.52 -0.08 10.89
CA ARG A 542 -43.33 -0.84 10.45
C ARG A 542 -43.70 -1.57 9.16
N SER A 543 -42.75 -1.72 8.26
CA SER A 543 -42.99 -2.47 7.01
C SER A 543 -43.50 -3.89 7.33
N SER A 544 -44.51 -4.35 6.58
CA SER A 544 -45.18 -5.65 6.77
C SER A 544 -44.17 -6.82 6.86
N ARG A 545 -43.14 -6.79 6.02
CA ARG A 545 -42.04 -7.74 6.02
C ARG A 545 -41.26 -7.78 7.34
N LYS A 546 -40.93 -6.61 7.92
CA LYS A 546 -40.25 -6.52 9.22
C LYS A 546 -41.13 -7.01 10.37
N LYS A 547 -42.45 -6.89 10.29
CA LYS A 547 -43.38 -7.38 11.33
C LYS A 547 -43.40 -8.92 11.35
N MET A 548 -43.47 -9.56 10.18
CA MET A 548 -43.41 -11.03 10.07
C MET A 548 -42.04 -11.61 10.40
N GLU A 549 -40.97 -10.97 9.92
CA GLU A 549 -39.60 -11.38 10.20
C GLU A 549 -39.29 -11.26 11.70
N LYS A 550 -39.73 -10.18 12.36
CA LYS A 550 -39.60 -10.03 13.81
C LYS A 550 -40.41 -11.06 14.59
N ALA A 551 -41.61 -11.43 14.14
CA ALA A 551 -42.43 -12.45 14.81
C ALA A 551 -41.86 -13.87 14.66
N ARG A 552 -41.18 -14.15 13.54
CA ARG A 552 -40.48 -15.42 13.29
C ARG A 552 -39.15 -15.51 14.03
N MET A 553 -38.50 -14.36 14.24
CA MET A 553 -37.26 -14.22 15.02
C MET A 553 -37.52 -14.14 16.53
N ASP A 554 -38.77 -14.05 16.99
CA ASP A 554 -39.12 -14.06 18.41
C ASP A 554 -39.06 -15.51 18.93
N PRO A 555 -38.07 -15.87 19.76
CA PRO A 555 -37.85 -17.23 20.21
C PRO A 555 -38.93 -17.73 21.16
N VAL A 556 -39.76 -16.84 21.73
CA VAL A 556 -40.85 -17.20 22.64
C VAL A 556 -42.13 -17.50 21.88
N LYS A 557 -42.49 -16.64 20.90
CA LYS A 557 -43.68 -16.83 20.06
C LYS A 557 -43.55 -17.98 19.05
N SER A 558 -42.33 -18.29 18.62
CA SER A 558 -42.04 -19.39 17.70
C SER A 558 -41.90 -20.75 18.40
N LYS A 559 -41.79 -20.78 19.74
CA LYS A 559 -41.59 -22.02 20.50
C LYS A 559 -42.92 -22.67 20.85
N ARG A 560 -43.08 -23.93 20.41
CA ARG A 560 -44.18 -24.78 20.86
C ARG A 560 -44.09 -25.04 22.38
N PRO A 561 -45.20 -25.14 23.12
CA PRO A 561 -45.16 -25.53 24.53
C PRO A 561 -44.53 -26.92 24.71
N ASP A 562 -43.63 -27.06 25.68
CA ASP A 562 -42.92 -28.31 25.97
C ASP A 562 -43.84 -29.28 26.74
N LEU A 563 -43.85 -30.56 26.36
CA LEU A 563 -44.57 -31.61 27.08
C LEU A 563 -43.85 -31.97 28.39
N PRO A 564 -44.55 -32.40 29.46
CA PRO A 564 -43.89 -32.84 30.69
C PRO A 564 -43.09 -34.13 30.47
N ILE A 565 -41.78 -34.11 30.78
CA ILE A 565 -40.83 -35.24 30.62
C ILE A 565 -40.27 -35.67 32.00
N THR A 566 -40.18 -36.99 32.22
CA THR A 566 -39.98 -37.68 33.53
C THR A 566 -38.53 -38.16 33.81
N SER A 567 -37.50 -37.78 33.03
CA SER A 567 -36.13 -38.26 33.27
C SER A 567 -35.09 -37.14 33.30
N GLY A 568 -34.20 -37.18 34.30
CA GLY A 568 -33.30 -36.07 34.64
C GLY A 568 -32.03 -36.00 33.80
N GLN A 569 -31.96 -34.99 32.93
CA GLN A 569 -30.71 -34.34 32.51
C GLN A 569 -31.06 -32.92 31.99
N GLY A 570 -30.25 -31.90 32.33
CA GLY A 570 -30.46 -30.51 31.88
C GLY A 570 -30.83 -29.49 32.97
N GLY A 571 -30.27 -29.61 34.18
CA GLY A 571 -30.33 -28.53 35.17
C GLY A 571 -31.48 -28.61 36.19
N ARG A 572 -32.08 -29.79 36.38
CA ARG A 572 -32.92 -30.08 37.54
C ARG A 572 -32.43 -31.35 38.22
N VAL A 573 -32.35 -31.29 39.54
CA VAL A 573 -31.68 -32.29 40.39
C VAL A 573 -32.43 -33.62 40.28
N ALA A 574 -31.83 -34.59 39.60
CA ALA A 574 -32.21 -35.98 39.80
C ALA A 574 -31.82 -36.37 41.23
N SER A 575 -32.73 -37.04 41.94
CA SER A 575 -32.41 -37.62 43.25
C SER A 575 -31.19 -38.55 43.08
N SER A 576 -30.13 -38.20 43.80
CA SER A 576 -28.79 -38.80 43.80
C SER A 576 -28.81 -40.31 43.55
N GLY A 577 -28.10 -40.78 42.52
CA GLY A 577 -27.97 -42.21 42.28
C GLY A 577 -26.97 -42.60 41.19
N GLY A 578 -25.78 -43.05 41.61
CA GLY A 578 -24.99 -44.03 40.87
C GLY A 578 -23.75 -43.55 40.08
N THR A 579 -23.47 -42.26 39.97
CA THR A 579 -22.35 -41.76 39.13
C THR A 579 -21.07 -41.47 39.93
N LEU A 580 -19.91 -41.57 39.26
CA LEU A 580 -18.56 -41.26 39.77
C LEU A 580 -18.48 -39.90 40.49
N SER A 581 -19.27 -38.92 40.04
CA SER A 581 -19.41 -37.61 40.69
C SER A 581 -19.92 -37.69 42.13
N SER A 582 -20.78 -38.66 42.46
CA SER A 582 -21.25 -38.90 43.83
C SER A 582 -20.14 -39.47 44.72
N TYR A 583 -19.27 -40.32 44.17
CA TYR A 583 -18.10 -40.87 44.87
C TYR A 583 -17.03 -39.80 45.13
N VAL A 584 -16.77 -38.94 44.13
CA VAL A 584 -15.82 -37.82 44.23
C VAL A 584 -16.27 -36.80 45.27
N ILE A 585 -17.57 -36.43 45.30
CA ILE A 585 -18.10 -35.51 46.32
C ILE A 585 -17.97 -36.10 47.72
N ARG A 586 -18.21 -37.42 47.89
CA ARG A 586 -18.05 -38.07 49.19
C ARG A 586 -16.60 -38.08 49.66
N ASN A 587 -15.65 -38.37 48.78
CA ASN A 587 -14.24 -38.46 49.16
C ASN A 587 -13.53 -37.10 49.29
N LEU A 588 -13.83 -36.13 48.43
CA LEU A 588 -13.24 -34.79 48.52
C LEU A 588 -13.99 -33.85 49.49
N GLY A 589 -15.28 -34.06 49.71
CA GLY A 589 -16.09 -33.24 50.62
C GLY A 589 -15.86 -33.52 52.11
N LEU A 590 -15.22 -34.65 52.45
CA LEU A 590 -14.87 -35.01 53.83
C LEU A 590 -13.47 -34.51 54.26
N SER A 591 -12.56 -34.24 53.32
CA SER A 591 -11.31 -33.55 53.62
C SER A 591 -11.59 -32.05 53.71
N LYS A 592 -12.07 -31.56 54.86
CA LYS A 592 -12.08 -30.12 55.13
C LYS A 592 -10.66 -29.58 54.91
N ARG A 593 -10.49 -28.76 53.87
CA ARG A 593 -9.27 -27.97 53.68
C ARG A 593 -9.28 -26.94 54.79
N VAL A 594 -8.34 -27.08 55.73
CA VAL A 594 -8.23 -26.24 56.93
C VAL A 594 -8.07 -24.76 56.55
N ASP A 595 -7.65 -24.47 55.32
CA ASP A 595 -7.32 -23.14 54.81
C ASP A 595 -8.52 -22.36 54.24
N ASP A 596 -9.66 -23.01 53.96
CA ASP A 596 -10.78 -22.33 53.26
C ASP A 596 -11.64 -21.46 54.21
N ASP A 597 -11.52 -21.62 55.54
CA ASP A 597 -12.32 -20.91 56.55
C ASP A 597 -11.48 -20.10 57.58
N GLN A 598 -10.17 -19.90 57.38
CA GLN A 598 -9.37 -19.11 58.34
C GLN A 598 -9.43 -17.61 58.07
N ASP A 599 -9.86 -16.84 59.08
CA ASP A 599 -9.77 -15.39 59.07
C ASP A 599 -8.30 -14.94 58.98
N PRO A 600 -7.97 -13.93 58.15
CA PRO A 600 -6.58 -13.52 57.88
C PRO A 600 -5.84 -13.07 59.14
N ARG A 601 -6.56 -12.60 60.16
CA ARG A 601 -5.97 -12.21 61.44
C ARG A 601 -5.45 -13.40 62.23
N GLU A 602 -6.21 -14.49 62.30
CA GLU A 602 -5.85 -15.69 63.06
C GLU A 602 -4.68 -16.42 62.40
N ALA A 603 -4.67 -16.46 61.06
CA ALA A 603 -3.58 -17.00 60.27
C ALA A 603 -2.25 -16.28 60.54
N ILE A 604 -2.24 -14.95 60.65
CA ILE A 604 -1.02 -14.17 60.93
C ILE A 604 -0.57 -14.34 62.39
N LEU A 605 -1.51 -14.37 63.33
CA LEU A 605 -1.21 -14.48 64.77
C LEU A 605 -0.56 -15.83 65.11
N LYS A 606 -0.93 -16.91 64.40
CA LYS A 606 -0.32 -18.24 64.55
C LYS A 606 1.20 -18.21 64.38
N TYR A 607 1.71 -17.41 63.45
CA TYR A 607 3.14 -17.32 63.15
C TYR A 607 3.89 -16.26 63.97
N ALA A 608 3.19 -15.49 64.81
CA ALA A 608 3.81 -14.41 65.59
C ALA A 608 4.77 -14.92 66.67
N LYS A 609 4.48 -16.08 67.28
CA LYS A 609 5.37 -16.71 68.28
C LYS A 609 6.64 -17.26 67.65
N ASP A 610 6.50 -18.00 66.55
CA ASP A 610 7.63 -18.55 65.79
C ASP A 610 8.57 -17.45 65.26
N ALA A 611 8.00 -16.32 64.81
CA ALA A 611 8.77 -15.17 64.34
C ALA A 611 9.56 -14.46 65.47
N ALA A 612 9.03 -14.49 66.70
CA ALA A 612 9.72 -13.94 67.87
C ALA A 612 10.86 -14.86 68.35
N GLU A 613 10.66 -16.17 68.30
CA GLU A 613 11.65 -17.16 68.73
C GLU A 613 12.80 -17.31 67.72
N ASN A 614 12.53 -17.20 66.42
CA ASN A 614 13.53 -17.37 65.36
C ASN A 614 13.62 -16.16 64.40
N PRO A 615 14.17 -15.01 64.85
CA PRO A 615 14.27 -13.80 64.04
C PRO A 615 15.44 -13.86 63.05
N TYR A 616 15.31 -14.66 61.99
CA TYR A 616 16.40 -14.83 61.01
C TYR A 616 16.41 -13.74 59.92
N TRP A 617 15.24 -13.32 59.43
CA TRP A 617 15.15 -12.55 58.19
C TRP A 617 15.14 -11.03 58.34
N ILE A 618 14.53 -10.49 59.41
CA ILE A 618 14.23 -9.03 59.50
C ILE A 618 14.68 -8.43 60.83
N ALA A 619 14.44 -9.11 61.95
CA ALA A 619 14.68 -8.52 63.28
C ALA A 619 16.15 -8.15 63.62
N PRO A 620 17.21 -8.80 63.08
CA PRO A 620 18.60 -8.38 63.34
C PRO A 620 18.91 -6.97 62.79
N ALA A 621 18.34 -6.62 61.65
CA ALA A 621 18.60 -5.34 60.97
C ALA A 621 17.91 -4.15 61.65
N TYR A 622 16.78 -4.38 62.33
CA TYR A 622 15.97 -3.32 62.94
C TYR A 622 16.06 -3.26 64.46
N LYS A 623 16.91 -4.10 65.08
CA LYS A 623 17.06 -4.19 66.54
C LYS A 623 17.45 -2.85 67.21
N GLN A 624 18.15 -1.98 66.50
CA GLN A 624 18.59 -0.67 66.99
C GLN A 624 17.59 0.47 66.70
N THR A 625 16.75 0.33 65.68
CA THR A 625 15.88 1.40 65.17
C THR A 625 14.41 1.18 65.49
N GLN A 626 14.05 0.03 66.10
CA GLN A 626 12.67 -0.27 66.45
C GLN A 626 12.19 0.63 67.60
N PRO A 627 11.16 1.46 67.39
CA PRO A 627 10.62 2.29 68.47
C PRO A 627 10.03 1.39 69.56
N LYS A 628 10.31 1.72 70.84
CA LYS A 628 9.65 1.07 71.98
C LYS A 628 8.18 1.50 71.97
N ALA A 629 7.27 0.54 71.78
CA ALA A 629 5.85 0.80 71.89
C ALA A 629 5.50 1.13 73.35
N ILE A 630 5.13 2.37 73.62
CA ILE A 630 4.56 2.80 74.90
C ILE A 630 3.06 2.50 74.80
N PHE A 631 2.66 1.32 75.23
CA PHE A 631 1.25 1.03 75.44
C PHE A 631 0.84 1.59 76.80
N SER A 632 -0.31 2.28 76.85
CA SER A 632 -0.92 2.72 78.10
C SER A 632 -1.27 1.50 78.94
N GLU A 633 -0.65 1.37 80.11
CA GLU A 633 -1.08 0.41 81.13
C GLU A 633 -2.46 0.85 81.65
N GLU A 634 -3.38 -0.11 81.66
CA GLU A 634 -4.66 -0.10 82.38
C GLU A 634 -5.71 0.95 81.93
N VAL A 635 -6.59 0.53 81.01
CA VAL A 635 -8.01 0.85 81.15
C VAL A 635 -8.76 -0.47 81.34
N ALA A 636 -9.35 -0.55 82.53
CA ALA A 636 -10.09 -1.66 83.06
C ALA A 636 -11.23 -2.12 82.13
N SER A 637 -11.51 -3.41 82.28
CA SER A 637 -12.70 -4.14 81.85
C SER A 637 -13.97 -3.30 81.73
N ASP A 638 -14.54 -3.28 80.53
CA ASP A 638 -16.00 -3.37 80.35
C ASP A 638 -16.27 -3.99 78.98
N GLU A 639 -16.39 -5.32 78.98
CA GLU A 639 -16.95 -6.09 77.88
C GLU A 639 -18.46 -5.84 77.80
N PRO A 640 -19.04 -5.48 76.64
CA PRO A 640 -20.40 -5.85 76.33
C PRO A 640 -20.43 -7.22 75.63
N ALA A 641 -21.24 -8.09 76.23
CA ALA A 641 -21.34 -9.52 76.01
C ALA A 641 -21.43 -10.01 74.55
N SER A 642 -20.86 -11.19 74.36
CA SER A 642 -20.88 -12.00 73.16
C SER A 642 -22.29 -12.36 72.66
N LYS A 643 -22.38 -12.34 71.33
CA LYS A 643 -23.44 -12.85 70.42
C LYS A 643 -24.45 -13.84 71.03
N LYS A 644 -25.76 -13.54 70.86
CA LYS A 644 -26.79 -14.59 70.75
C LYS A 644 -26.91 -15.08 69.29
N PRO A 645 -27.13 -16.40 69.07
CA PRO A 645 -27.17 -17.01 67.75
C PRO A 645 -28.57 -16.93 67.08
N LYS A 646 -28.56 -17.14 65.77
CA LYS A 646 -29.64 -17.08 64.76
C LYS A 646 -30.98 -17.71 65.17
N ALA A 647 -32.07 -17.14 64.67
CA ALA A 647 -33.30 -17.88 64.38
C ALA A 647 -33.88 -17.43 63.03
N GLU A 648 -34.21 -18.42 62.20
CA GLU A 648 -34.91 -18.34 60.93
C GLU A 648 -36.36 -17.88 61.10
N GLY A 649 -36.99 -17.39 60.02
CA GLY A 649 -38.43 -17.60 59.81
C GLY A 649 -39.24 -16.42 59.28
N ASN A 650 -39.70 -16.59 58.03
CA ASN A 650 -41.03 -16.22 57.52
C ASN A 650 -41.56 -14.79 57.69
N LYS A 651 -41.43 -13.94 56.66
CA LYS A 651 -42.44 -13.71 55.60
C LYS A 651 -42.05 -12.52 54.74
#